data_AF-A0A7S1IJB5-F1
#
_entry.id   AF-A0A7S1IJB5-F1
#
_cell.length_a   1.000
_cell.length_b   1.000
_cell.length_c   1.000
_cell.angle_alpha   90.00
_cell.angle_beta   90.00
_cell.angle_gamma   90.00
#
_symmetry.space_group_name_H-M   'P 1'
#
loop_
_entity.id
_entity.type
_entity.pdbx_description
1 polymer ?
#
loop_
_entity_poly.entity_id
_entity_poly.type
_entity_poly.pdbx_seq_one_letter_code
_entity_poly.pdbx_strand_id
1 'polypeptide(L)'
;FFSPNMYASESQSFAMIGSNIQSNLSWKPLLMASMGLVAFYGCISAFQGSAGLQNTQLMVAAQGIRVATHITPIYQVNNLGSRSNLYPRQIVVQASTSGEVHPTTSEAKTSGVALPHLSIGFTLLAASVSLVMVEWMRRLKAQTIRNQQITALECVTPFDATQAMPASYSTLAAAATRANRPGSLGAFPPTARTVQQSKPRHARSFATYATPAPAETSTETEWPMNKVRTTFIEFFEKKHGHTFWKTSPVAPLDDPTLLFTNAGMNQFKPLFLGTADPSVHGKMASLTRAVNSQKCIRAGGKHNDLEDVGKDTYHHTFFEMLGNWSFGSYFKKEAIPWAWECLTEDYGLDPSRMYATYFGGDPNDPSVPVDEEARDLWLQYLPPERVLPCGAKDNFWEMGDTGPCGPCTEIHYDRIGNRLVPELVNADDPNLIEIWNVVFIQFNREDDGSLRPLPQQHVDTGMGFERITSILQGKMSNYDTDVFTPLFAAIQRATGARAYTGKLGVDDADNIDMGYRVVADHIRTLTFAIADGAVPSNEGRGYVLRRVLRRAVRYGQQVLGGQPGFFHQLVPDVVDLMKVGFPDLEARQEFVMSVIKDEEEAFNRTLGKGVSHFEKVVSELPKGDTVFKAGDAHFLYASLGFPVDLTELMAAERGLTLDRSGFEQKMKEEAEISAVAAKAKKLEGGKDLSLGAEQTAWLQKAGVPTTDQGDKYNWGVRPTATVKAIFAGVGEGEGGV
;
A
#
# COMPACT_ATOMS: atom_id res chain seq x y z
N PHE A 1 -15.70 -27.67 -63.70
CA PHE A 1 -15.21 -28.93 -64.30
C PHE A 1 -14.53 -29.73 -63.19
N PHE A 2 -14.69 -31.06 -63.19
CA PHE A 2 -14.05 -32.05 -62.30
C PHE A 2 -13.97 -31.76 -60.77
N SER A 3 -14.93 -32.33 -60.04
CA SER A 3 -14.63 -33.10 -58.82
C SER A 3 -14.12 -34.51 -59.23
N PRO A 4 -13.60 -35.36 -58.33
CA PRO A 4 -14.51 -36.35 -57.70
C PRO A 4 -14.15 -36.87 -56.29
N ASN A 5 -15.18 -36.97 -55.42
CA ASN A 5 -15.52 -38.12 -54.55
C ASN A 5 -14.51 -38.59 -53.47
N MET A 6 -14.82 -39.49 -52.51
CA MET A 6 -16.03 -40.29 -52.17
C MET A 6 -16.36 -40.09 -50.66
N TYR A 7 -17.62 -40.05 -50.21
CA TYR A 7 -18.51 -41.18 -49.82
C TYR A 7 -17.89 -42.26 -48.89
N ALA A 8 -18.61 -42.94 -48.00
CA ALA A 8 -19.86 -42.68 -47.23
C ALA A 8 -20.24 -43.94 -46.43
N SER A 9 -20.78 -43.80 -45.22
CA SER A 9 -21.78 -44.69 -44.56
C SER A 9 -22.06 -44.12 -43.15
N GLU A 10 -23.26 -44.00 -42.57
CA GLU A 10 -24.48 -44.84 -42.55
C GLU A 10 -24.27 -46.23 -41.90
N SER A 11 -25.17 -46.76 -41.05
CA SER A 11 -26.27 -46.17 -40.28
C SER A 11 -26.77 -47.18 -39.23
N GLN A 12 -27.58 -46.74 -38.24
CA GLN A 12 -28.61 -47.57 -37.57
C GLN A 12 -28.13 -48.79 -36.71
N SER A 13 -28.90 -49.39 -35.78
CA SER A 13 -30.20 -49.07 -35.16
C SER A 13 -30.45 -49.88 -33.86
N PHE A 14 -31.18 -49.28 -32.90
CA PHE A 14 -32.12 -49.92 -31.93
C PHE A 14 -31.57 -50.88 -30.83
N ALA A 15 -32.25 -51.13 -29.68
CA ALA A 15 -33.26 -50.38 -28.90
C ALA A 15 -33.63 -51.12 -27.57
N MET A 16 -34.45 -50.47 -26.72
CA MET A 16 -35.35 -51.07 -25.68
C MET A 16 -34.68 -51.64 -24.40
N ILE A 17 -35.26 -51.63 -23.18
CA ILE A 17 -36.56 -51.19 -22.57
C ILE A 17 -36.22 -50.79 -21.09
N GLY A 18 -36.93 -49.94 -20.33
CA GLY A 18 -38.16 -49.14 -20.53
C GLY A 18 -38.35 -48.15 -19.35
N SER A 19 -39.18 -47.10 -19.49
CA SER A 19 -40.55 -47.00 -18.90
C SER A 19 -40.61 -46.67 -17.39
N ASN A 20 -41.39 -45.69 -16.89
CA ASN A 20 -42.40 -44.83 -17.55
C ASN A 20 -42.82 -43.63 -16.67
N ILE A 21 -43.51 -42.62 -17.27
CA ILE A 21 -44.46 -41.64 -16.63
C ILE A 21 -43.85 -40.64 -15.62
N GLN A 22 -44.14 -39.32 -15.56
CA GLN A 22 -44.82 -38.26 -16.36
C GLN A 22 -44.42 -36.90 -15.71
N SER A 23 -44.55 -35.68 -16.27
CA SER A 23 -44.85 -35.15 -17.63
C SER A 23 -44.60 -33.63 -17.71
N ASN A 24 -44.56 -33.09 -18.93
CA ASN A 24 -45.09 -31.80 -19.44
C ASN A 24 -45.63 -30.71 -18.46
N LEU A 25 -45.52 -29.40 -18.72
CA LEU A 25 -45.17 -28.66 -19.96
C LEU A 25 -44.60 -27.26 -19.62
N SER A 26 -44.07 -26.54 -20.63
CA SER A 26 -43.36 -25.26 -20.50
C SER A 26 -44.08 -24.06 -21.16
N TRP A 27 -43.44 -22.88 -21.07
CA TRP A 27 -43.57 -21.62 -21.84
C TRP A 27 -44.03 -20.34 -21.08
N LYS A 28 -43.45 -19.21 -21.52
CA LYS A 28 -43.53 -17.81 -21.02
C LYS A 28 -44.43 -16.96 -21.97
N PRO A 29 -44.50 -15.61 -21.87
CA PRO A 29 -44.86 -14.70 -20.76
C PRO A 29 -45.95 -13.68 -21.19
N LEU A 30 -46.35 -12.69 -20.34
CA LEU A 30 -46.38 -11.23 -20.68
C LEU A 30 -47.16 -10.31 -19.69
N LEU A 31 -46.87 -9.01 -19.83
CA LEU A 31 -47.68 -7.80 -19.51
C LEU A 31 -47.74 -7.24 -18.06
N MET A 32 -48.10 -5.96 -18.01
CA MET A 32 -47.82 -5.00 -16.92
C MET A 32 -49.10 -4.45 -16.24
N ALA A 33 -48.92 -4.03 -14.98
CA ALA A 33 -49.54 -2.88 -14.29
C ALA A 33 -51.08 -2.77 -14.17
N SER A 34 -51.56 -2.56 -12.93
CA SER A 34 -52.15 -1.26 -12.49
C SER A 34 -52.63 -1.28 -11.01
N MET A 35 -52.65 -0.08 -10.39
CA MET A 35 -53.54 0.40 -9.28
C MET A 35 -53.81 -0.53 -8.07
N GLY A 36 -53.52 -0.22 -6.80
CA GLY A 36 -53.64 1.07 -6.10
C GLY A 36 -54.75 1.03 -5.01
N LEU A 37 -54.35 0.98 -3.73
CA LEU A 37 -55.03 1.46 -2.48
C LEU A 37 -56.57 1.37 -2.26
N VAL A 38 -56.98 0.67 -1.18
CA VAL A 38 -57.98 1.00 -0.11
C VAL A 38 -57.72 -0.03 1.04
N ALA A 39 -57.22 0.26 2.25
CA ALA A 39 -57.62 1.14 3.37
C ALA A 39 -58.80 0.63 4.25
N PHE A 40 -58.63 0.53 5.58
CA PHE A 40 -59.69 0.74 6.59
C PHE A 40 -59.14 0.97 8.03
N TYR A 41 -59.97 1.54 8.91
CA TYR A 41 -59.66 2.01 10.29
C TYR A 41 -60.05 1.03 11.42
N GLY A 42 -59.48 1.18 12.62
CA GLY A 42 -59.97 0.59 13.88
C GLY A 42 -59.24 1.14 15.12
N CYS A 43 -59.95 1.61 16.15
CA CYS A 43 -59.40 2.47 17.22
C CYS A 43 -59.73 2.02 18.66
N ILE A 44 -59.16 2.71 19.66
CA ILE A 44 -59.66 2.89 21.06
C ILE A 44 -59.26 1.87 22.18
N SER A 45 -58.17 2.25 22.88
CA SER A 45 -58.10 2.58 24.33
C SER A 45 -57.90 1.56 25.48
N ALA A 46 -57.03 2.02 26.40
CA ALA A 46 -57.15 2.04 27.87
C ALA A 46 -56.81 0.81 28.75
N PHE A 47 -55.75 0.98 29.56
CA PHE A 47 -55.81 0.72 31.01
C PHE A 47 -54.87 1.71 31.76
N GLN A 48 -55.20 2.05 33.00
CA GLN A 48 -54.38 2.91 33.89
C GLN A 48 -53.77 2.09 35.03
N GLY A 49 -52.58 2.46 35.50
CA GLY A 49 -51.94 1.90 36.70
C GLY A 49 -50.70 2.71 37.08
N SER A 50 -50.58 3.09 38.35
CA SER A 50 -49.56 4.04 38.83
C SER A 50 -48.71 3.49 39.99
N ALA A 51 -47.57 4.15 40.24
CA ALA A 51 -46.49 3.81 41.17
C ALA A 51 -45.46 2.77 40.65
N GLY A 52 -44.17 2.86 41.03
CA GLY A 52 -43.52 3.96 41.77
C GLY A 52 -42.06 3.66 42.14
N LEU A 53 -41.19 4.68 42.01
CA LEU A 53 -39.82 4.80 42.51
C LEU A 53 -38.83 3.62 42.37
N GLN A 54 -37.79 3.89 41.56
CA GLN A 54 -36.39 3.53 41.81
C GLN A 54 -36.03 2.09 42.22
N ASN A 55 -35.31 1.40 41.34
CA ASN A 55 -34.11 0.72 41.79
C ASN A 55 -32.96 0.93 40.80
N THR A 56 -31.76 1.11 41.32
CA THR A 56 -30.58 1.54 40.55
C THR A 56 -29.75 0.34 40.13
N GLN A 57 -29.31 0.29 38.87
CA GLN A 57 -28.08 -0.44 38.53
C GLN A 57 -27.05 0.50 37.90
N LEU A 58 -25.87 0.50 38.52
CA LEU A 58 -24.67 1.13 38.00
C LEU A 58 -24.00 0.15 37.03
N MET A 59 -23.71 0.59 35.81
CA MET A 59 -22.56 0.06 35.06
C MET A 59 -21.64 1.23 34.72
N VAL A 60 -20.60 1.40 35.55
CA VAL A 60 -19.43 2.19 35.17
C VAL A 60 -18.58 1.31 34.27
N ALA A 61 -18.58 1.62 32.97
CA ALA A 61 -17.70 1.02 31.99
C ALA A 61 -16.95 2.13 31.25
N ALA A 62 -15.77 2.49 31.75
CA ALA A 62 -14.88 3.39 31.05
C ALA A 62 -14.12 2.61 29.97
N GLN A 63 -14.44 2.83 28.69
CA GLN A 63 -13.53 2.54 27.59
C GLN A 63 -13.82 3.52 26.43
N GLY A 64 -12.77 4.21 25.99
CA GLY A 64 -12.87 5.14 24.87
C GLY A 64 -12.82 4.39 23.54
N ILE A 65 -13.81 4.63 22.69
CA ILE A 65 -13.74 4.31 21.25
C ILE A 65 -14.17 5.57 20.49
N ARG A 66 -13.22 6.22 19.81
CA ARG A 66 -13.50 7.19 18.76
C ARG A 66 -13.00 6.62 17.42
N VAL A 67 -13.88 5.93 16.71
CA VAL A 67 -13.76 5.81 15.25
C VAL A 67 -14.10 7.19 14.66
N ALA A 68 -13.29 7.70 13.74
CA ALA A 68 -13.49 9.01 13.12
C ALA A 68 -12.91 9.06 11.70
N THR A 69 -13.69 8.59 10.72
CA THR A 69 -13.39 8.67 9.28
C THR A 69 -14.52 9.34 8.50
N HIS A 70 -14.95 10.53 8.94
CA HIS A 70 -15.73 11.48 8.14
C HIS A 70 -15.35 12.92 8.51
N ILE A 71 -15.31 13.82 7.52
CA ILE A 71 -14.70 15.15 7.65
C ILE A 71 -15.71 16.16 8.21
N THR A 72 -15.73 16.28 9.54
CA THR A 72 -16.31 17.41 10.28
C THR A 72 -15.39 17.71 11.49
N PRO A 73 -15.00 18.96 11.78
CA PRO A 73 -13.98 19.25 12.80
C PRO A 73 -14.51 19.14 14.25
N ILE A 74 -14.68 17.91 14.73
CA ILE A 74 -15.13 17.61 16.11
C ILE A 74 -13.94 17.72 17.10
N TYR A 75 -13.53 18.96 17.37
CA TYR A 75 -12.55 19.27 18.41
C TYR A 75 -12.97 18.70 19.77
N GLN A 76 -12.02 18.10 20.49
CA GLN A 76 -12.23 17.51 21.80
C GLN A 76 -11.74 18.46 22.91
N VAL A 77 -12.67 19.08 23.62
CA VAL A 77 -12.36 20.02 24.72
C VAL A 77 -12.20 19.25 26.03
N ASN A 78 -11.05 19.38 26.68
CA ASN A 78 -10.82 18.90 28.04
C ASN A 78 -11.01 20.03 29.06
N ASN A 79 -11.53 19.69 30.24
CA ASN A 79 -11.79 20.59 31.39
C ASN A 79 -12.73 21.78 31.15
N LEU A 80 -14.01 21.59 31.48
CA LEU A 80 -14.82 22.61 32.13
C LEU A 80 -15.09 22.20 33.58
N GLY A 81 -15.03 23.16 34.49
CA GLY A 81 -15.18 22.93 35.94
C GLY A 81 -16.58 22.47 36.33
N SER A 82 -16.68 21.81 37.49
CA SER A 82 -17.92 21.20 37.96
C SER A 82 -19.02 22.22 38.30
N ARG A 83 -20.23 22.02 37.72
CA ARG A 83 -21.56 22.00 38.40
C ARG A 83 -22.73 22.27 37.43
N SER A 84 -23.24 21.23 36.77
CA SER A 84 -24.64 21.17 36.32
C SER A 84 -25.01 19.73 35.92
N ASN A 85 -26.25 19.31 36.21
CA ASN A 85 -26.78 18.00 35.80
C ASN A 85 -27.46 18.12 34.44
N LEU A 86 -26.78 17.74 33.37
CA LEU A 86 -27.37 17.57 32.05
C LEU A 86 -26.97 16.21 31.45
N TYR A 87 -27.95 15.51 30.87
CA TYR A 87 -27.75 14.23 30.20
C TYR A 87 -26.88 14.40 28.93
N PRO A 88 -26.11 13.37 28.52
CA PRO A 88 -25.27 13.46 27.33
C PRO A 88 -26.11 13.70 26.07
N ARG A 89 -25.91 14.86 25.45
CA ARG A 89 -26.42 15.22 24.12
C ARG A 89 -25.27 15.33 23.14
N GLN A 90 -25.55 15.11 21.86
CA GLN A 90 -24.57 15.30 20.79
C GLN A 90 -24.35 16.80 20.55
N ILE A 91 -23.11 17.15 20.17
CA ILE A 91 -22.61 18.53 20.12
C ILE A 91 -21.83 18.73 18.82
N VAL A 92 -22.12 19.83 18.11
CA VAL A 92 -21.39 20.29 16.91
C VAL A 92 -20.68 21.61 17.23
N VAL A 93 -19.45 21.79 16.76
CA VAL A 93 -18.53 22.82 17.27
C VAL A 93 -17.89 23.62 16.13
N GLN A 94 -17.83 24.95 16.26
CA GLN A 94 -17.00 25.83 15.41
C GLN A 94 -15.91 26.51 16.24
N ALA A 95 -14.73 26.69 15.67
CA ALA A 95 -13.54 27.19 16.38
C ALA A 95 -12.68 28.11 15.49
N SER A 96 -11.78 28.88 16.11
CA SER A 96 -10.75 29.64 15.38
C SER A 96 -9.36 29.46 16.01
N THR A 97 -8.32 29.48 15.18
CA THR A 97 -6.93 29.69 15.60
C THR A 97 -6.70 31.16 15.97
N SER A 98 -5.52 31.49 16.49
CA SER A 98 -5.12 32.88 16.79
C SER A 98 -3.62 33.09 16.59
N GLY A 99 -3.24 33.80 15.53
CA GLY A 99 -1.90 34.35 15.38
C GLY A 99 -1.84 35.78 15.92
N GLU A 100 -0.87 36.07 16.79
CA GLU A 100 -0.62 37.43 17.27
C GLU A 100 0.22 38.23 16.25
N VAL A 101 -0.25 39.42 15.90
CA VAL A 101 0.54 40.43 15.17
C VAL A 101 0.38 41.77 15.88
N HIS A 102 1.47 42.32 16.40
CA HIS A 102 1.44 43.62 17.08
C HIS A 102 1.26 44.79 16.10
N PRO A 103 0.58 45.88 16.50
CA PRO A 103 0.14 46.93 15.58
C PRO A 103 1.13 48.10 15.43
N THR A 104 1.17 48.70 14.24
CA THR A 104 1.77 50.03 14.01
C THR A 104 0.82 50.96 13.23
N THR A 105 0.03 51.72 13.98
CA THR A 105 -0.31 53.15 13.80
C THR A 105 -0.63 53.75 12.41
N SER A 106 -1.71 54.55 12.40
CA SER A 106 -1.94 55.74 11.54
C SER A 106 -2.31 55.49 10.05
N GLU A 107 -3.17 56.29 9.41
CA GLU A 107 -4.10 57.32 9.89
C GLU A 107 -5.21 57.62 8.86
N ALA A 108 -6.37 58.12 9.31
CA ALA A 108 -7.33 58.94 8.54
C ALA A 108 -7.98 58.34 7.25
N LYS A 109 -9.19 58.75 6.83
CA LYS A 109 -10.29 59.53 7.43
C LYS A 109 -11.54 59.36 6.55
N THR A 110 -12.75 59.30 7.14
CA THR A 110 -14.06 59.76 6.58
C THR A 110 -14.52 59.29 5.17
N SER A 111 -15.79 59.04 4.85
CA SER A 111 -17.07 59.01 5.58
C SER A 111 -18.16 58.69 4.53
N GLY A 112 -19.33 58.18 4.91
CA GLY A 112 -20.49 58.20 3.98
C GLY A 112 -21.51 57.09 4.15
N VAL A 113 -22.50 57.37 5.00
CA VAL A 113 -23.86 56.81 5.07
C VAL A 113 -24.40 56.20 3.76
N ALA A 114 -25.11 55.07 3.89
CA ALA A 114 -25.74 54.33 2.79
C ALA A 114 -27.28 54.49 2.74
N LEU A 115 -27.92 53.78 1.79
CA LEU A 115 -29.37 53.50 1.68
C LEU A 115 -30.26 54.70 1.21
N PRO A 116 -31.54 54.49 0.78
CA PRO A 116 -32.36 53.27 0.85
C PRO A 116 -33.25 52.88 -0.39
N HIS A 117 -33.93 51.73 -0.24
CA HIS A 117 -35.37 51.46 -0.55
C HIS A 117 -35.89 50.67 -1.78
N LEU A 118 -36.92 49.84 -1.46
CA LEU A 118 -38.05 49.28 -2.26
C LEU A 118 -37.73 48.26 -3.40
N SER A 119 -38.58 47.26 -3.73
CA SER A 119 -39.65 46.57 -2.96
C SER A 119 -40.16 45.28 -3.66
N ILE A 120 -40.63 44.30 -2.87
CA ILE A 120 -41.77 43.35 -3.05
C ILE A 120 -42.10 42.83 -4.49
N GLY A 121 -42.19 41.50 -4.71
CA GLY A 121 -42.72 40.98 -6.00
C GLY A 121 -42.92 39.47 -6.28
N PHE A 122 -43.59 38.69 -5.42
CA PHE A 122 -44.24 37.39 -5.76
C PHE A 122 -43.40 36.17 -6.26
N THR A 123 -44.09 35.06 -6.57
CA THR A 123 -43.58 33.67 -6.44
C THR A 123 -43.91 32.75 -7.63
N LEU A 124 -43.17 31.63 -7.75
CA LEU A 124 -43.53 30.36 -8.42
C LEU A 124 -43.74 30.34 -9.97
N LEU A 125 -42.64 30.14 -10.72
CA LEU A 125 -42.49 29.03 -11.69
C LEU A 125 -41.05 28.98 -12.26
N ALA A 126 -40.41 27.79 -12.37
CA ALA A 126 -39.36 27.42 -13.36
C ALA A 126 -38.51 26.16 -13.01
N ALA A 127 -39.10 25.04 -12.61
CA ALA A 127 -38.36 23.76 -12.43
C ALA A 127 -38.09 23.03 -13.78
N SER A 128 -37.64 23.74 -14.82
CA SER A 128 -37.51 23.17 -16.18
C SER A 128 -36.47 23.81 -17.11
N VAL A 129 -35.83 24.93 -16.72
CA VAL A 129 -34.95 25.71 -17.63
C VAL A 129 -33.47 25.28 -17.56
N SER A 130 -33.03 24.74 -16.42
CA SER A 130 -31.61 24.58 -16.08
C SER A 130 -30.82 23.63 -17.00
N LEU A 131 -31.42 22.58 -17.56
CA LEU A 131 -30.70 21.66 -18.47
C LEU A 131 -30.42 22.30 -19.83
N VAL A 132 -31.41 22.97 -20.43
CA VAL A 132 -31.27 23.59 -21.76
C VAL A 132 -30.21 24.69 -21.74
N MET A 133 -30.17 25.48 -20.66
CA MET A 133 -29.23 26.59 -20.52
C MET A 133 -27.78 26.13 -20.32
N VAL A 134 -27.56 25.02 -19.59
CA VAL A 134 -26.23 24.39 -19.45
C VAL A 134 -25.75 23.79 -20.77
N GLU A 135 -26.62 23.09 -21.50
CA GLU A 135 -26.27 22.45 -22.77
C GLU A 135 -26.06 23.48 -23.90
N TRP A 136 -26.79 24.59 -23.89
CA TRP A 136 -26.54 25.73 -24.79
C TRP A 136 -25.20 26.42 -24.49
N MET A 137 -24.84 26.62 -23.22
CA MET A 137 -23.53 27.15 -22.84
C MET A 137 -22.37 26.21 -23.20
N ARG A 138 -22.55 24.88 -23.07
CA ARG A 138 -21.56 23.90 -23.57
C ARG A 138 -21.34 24.01 -25.07
N ARG A 139 -22.42 24.11 -25.85
CA ARG A 139 -22.35 24.24 -27.32
C ARG A 139 -21.68 25.54 -27.75
N LEU A 140 -21.97 26.66 -27.09
CA LEU A 140 -21.26 27.93 -27.30
C LEU A 140 -19.75 27.78 -27.02
N LYS A 141 -19.35 27.18 -25.89
CA LYS A 141 -17.92 26.95 -25.59
C LYS A 141 -17.24 26.10 -26.67
N ALA A 142 -17.89 25.03 -27.13
CA ALA A 142 -17.39 24.15 -28.19
C ALA A 142 -17.35 24.80 -29.59
N GLN A 143 -18.05 25.91 -29.79
CA GLN A 143 -18.07 26.66 -31.04
C GLN A 143 -17.03 27.80 -31.04
N THR A 144 -16.84 28.49 -29.91
CA THR A 144 -15.77 29.48 -29.73
C THR A 144 -14.38 28.86 -29.90
N ILE A 145 -14.12 27.69 -29.28
CA ILE A 145 -12.83 27.00 -29.40
C ILE A 145 -12.54 26.62 -30.86
N ARG A 146 -13.56 26.13 -31.59
CA ARG A 146 -13.44 25.73 -32.99
C ARG A 146 -13.11 26.93 -33.90
N ASN A 147 -13.67 28.10 -33.62
CA ASN A 147 -13.37 29.32 -34.36
C ASN A 147 -11.99 29.91 -34.03
N GLN A 148 -11.40 29.61 -32.87
CA GLN A 148 -10.03 30.02 -32.53
C GLN A 148 -8.94 29.14 -33.17
N GLN A 149 -9.26 27.89 -33.54
CA GLN A 149 -8.31 27.00 -34.23
C GLN A 149 -8.23 27.24 -35.75
N ILE A 150 -9.25 27.88 -36.35
CA ILE A 150 -9.28 28.15 -37.80
C ILE A 150 -8.43 29.37 -38.16
N THR A 151 -8.30 30.38 -37.29
CA THR A 151 -7.52 31.61 -37.54
C THR A 151 -6.00 31.47 -37.36
N ALA A 152 -5.49 30.26 -37.08
CA ALA A 152 -4.07 29.99 -36.85
C ALA A 152 -3.38 29.23 -38.01
N LEU A 153 -4.10 28.95 -39.11
CA LEU A 153 -3.65 28.01 -40.16
C LEU A 153 -3.43 28.64 -41.56
N GLU A 154 -3.58 29.95 -41.70
CA GLU A 154 -3.35 30.66 -42.97
C GLU A 154 -2.40 31.85 -42.81
N CYS A 155 -1.07 31.62 -42.83
CA CYS A 155 -0.10 32.62 -43.31
C CYS A 155 1.30 32.06 -43.62
N VAL A 156 1.67 32.17 -44.91
CA VAL A 156 3.02 32.35 -45.48
C VAL A 156 4.07 31.22 -45.32
N THR A 157 4.33 30.58 -46.46
CA THR A 157 5.67 30.18 -46.94
C THR A 157 5.84 30.77 -48.36
N PRO A 158 7.01 30.70 -49.04
CA PRO A 158 8.37 30.37 -48.60
C PRO A 158 9.40 31.49 -48.94
N PHE A 159 10.68 31.30 -48.58
CA PHE A 159 11.81 31.75 -49.43
C PHE A 159 13.04 30.85 -49.24
N ASP A 160 13.98 30.87 -50.18
CA ASP A 160 14.98 29.81 -50.41
C ASP A 160 16.42 30.35 -50.54
N ALA A 161 17.38 29.43 -50.66
CA ALA A 161 18.72 29.51 -51.27
C ALA A 161 19.97 29.77 -50.40
N THR A 162 20.77 28.69 -50.23
CA THR A 162 22.26 28.63 -50.36
C THR A 162 23.15 29.36 -49.31
N GLN A 163 24.45 29.05 -49.08
CA GLN A 163 25.43 28.26 -49.83
C GLN A 163 26.63 27.78 -48.95
N ALA A 164 27.30 26.68 -49.37
CA ALA A 164 28.74 26.33 -49.20
C ALA A 164 29.46 26.20 -47.82
N MET A 165 30.37 25.21 -47.76
CA MET A 165 31.52 25.14 -46.82
C MET A 165 32.74 25.89 -47.40
N PRO A 166 33.86 26.00 -46.64
CA PRO A 166 35.05 25.21 -47.02
C PRO A 166 35.83 24.60 -45.83
N ALA A 167 36.89 23.83 -46.12
CA ALA A 167 37.74 23.15 -45.12
C ALA A 167 39.25 23.17 -45.49
N SER A 168 40.13 23.12 -44.49
CA SER A 168 41.57 22.78 -44.59
C SER A 168 42.14 22.41 -43.21
N TYR A 169 42.75 21.23 -43.00
CA TYR A 169 44.21 20.94 -43.08
C TYR A 169 45.10 21.88 -42.23
N SER A 170 46.08 21.44 -41.42
CA SER A 170 47.10 20.39 -41.68
C SER A 170 47.81 19.76 -40.44
N THR A 171 47.97 18.43 -40.51
CA THR A 171 49.13 17.53 -40.20
C THR A 171 50.45 17.99 -39.54
N LEU A 172 50.99 17.13 -38.64
CA LEU A 172 52.38 16.56 -38.51
C LEU A 172 52.40 15.63 -37.25
N ALA A 173 52.78 14.33 -37.28
CA ALA A 173 54.13 13.70 -37.32
C ALA A 173 54.99 13.91 -36.03
N ALA A 174 55.73 12.96 -35.45
CA ALA A 174 56.12 11.58 -35.86
C ALA A 174 56.36 10.62 -34.65
N ALA A 175 56.86 9.40 -34.88
CA ALA A 175 56.94 8.28 -33.91
C ALA A 175 58.33 8.03 -33.28
N ALA A 176 58.39 7.24 -32.18
CA ALA A 176 59.61 6.57 -31.69
C ALA A 176 59.33 5.24 -30.93
N THR A 177 60.17 4.23 -31.15
CA THR A 177 60.01 2.82 -30.69
C THR A 177 60.80 2.44 -29.42
N ARG A 178 60.26 1.56 -28.55
CA ARG A 178 60.91 0.37 -27.90
C ARG A 178 60.02 -0.25 -26.79
N ALA A 179 60.46 -1.28 -26.04
CA ALA A 179 60.46 -2.71 -26.43
C ALA A 179 60.74 -3.65 -25.22
N ASN A 180 60.35 -4.93 -25.34
CA ASN A 180 60.78 -6.14 -24.60
C ASN A 180 60.66 -6.27 -23.06
N ARG A 181 59.78 -7.23 -22.69
CA ARG A 181 59.74 -8.29 -21.64
C ARG A 181 61.09 -8.96 -21.22
N PRO A 182 61.14 -9.94 -20.26
CA PRO A 182 60.28 -10.26 -19.07
C PRO A 182 61.02 -10.81 -17.79
N GLY A 183 60.27 -11.07 -16.70
CA GLY A 183 60.54 -12.12 -15.67
C GLY A 183 61.28 -11.69 -14.37
N SER A 184 61.33 -12.47 -13.27
CA SER A 184 60.52 -13.63 -12.80
C SER A 184 60.94 -14.09 -11.37
N LEU A 185 60.01 -14.68 -10.57
CA LEU A 185 60.23 -15.56 -9.37
C LEU A 185 60.88 -14.95 -8.09
N GLY A 186 60.55 -15.54 -6.91
CA GLY A 186 61.32 -15.38 -5.64
C GLY A 186 60.50 -15.43 -4.34
N ALA A 187 60.86 -16.27 -3.36
CA ALA A 187 60.08 -16.57 -2.14
C ALA A 187 60.71 -16.08 -0.80
N PHE A 188 59.98 -16.30 0.31
CA PHE A 188 60.37 -16.24 1.75
C PHE A 188 61.84 -16.57 2.09
N PRO A 189 62.45 -16.00 3.17
CA PRO A 189 62.37 -16.56 4.54
C PRO A 189 62.52 -15.50 5.71
N PRO A 190 63.02 -15.78 6.94
CA PRO A 190 62.33 -16.48 8.04
C PRO A 190 62.39 -15.78 9.44
N THR A 191 61.87 -16.45 10.47
CA THR A 191 61.82 -16.05 11.91
C THR A 191 63.08 -16.36 12.74
N ALA A 192 63.25 -15.68 13.89
CA ALA A 192 64.18 -16.09 14.97
C ALA A 192 63.59 -15.85 16.39
N ARG A 193 64.12 -16.55 17.41
CA ARG A 193 63.74 -16.46 18.85
C ARG A 193 64.91 -16.01 19.72
N THR A 194 64.62 -15.34 20.85
CA THR A 194 65.54 -15.22 22.01
C THR A 194 64.75 -15.36 23.32
N VAL A 195 65.39 -15.82 24.40
CA VAL A 195 64.78 -16.11 25.72
C VAL A 195 65.66 -15.53 26.84
N GLN A 196 65.06 -14.95 27.90
CA GLN A 196 65.73 -14.78 29.19
C GLN A 196 64.74 -14.62 30.38
N GLN A 197 65.27 -14.80 31.60
CA GLN A 197 64.57 -14.69 32.90
C GLN A 197 65.01 -13.35 33.57
N SER A 198 64.49 -12.82 34.71
CA SER A 198 63.93 -13.45 35.92
C SER A 198 63.11 -12.46 36.81
N LYS A 199 62.73 -12.88 38.04
CA LYS A 199 61.84 -12.25 39.06
C LYS A 199 62.56 -11.13 39.89
N PRO A 200 61.97 -10.37 40.88
CA PRO A 200 60.74 -10.63 41.67
C PRO A 200 59.84 -9.49 42.26
N ARG A 201 58.59 -9.87 42.63
CA ARG A 201 57.72 -9.40 43.77
C ARG A 201 57.36 -7.90 43.97
N HIS A 202 56.04 -7.59 43.99
CA HIS A 202 55.31 -7.22 45.24
C HIS A 202 53.76 -7.25 45.15
N ALA A 203 53.13 -7.46 46.33
CA ALA A 203 51.76 -7.17 46.80
C ALA A 203 50.49 -7.16 45.90
N ARG A 204 49.58 -8.12 46.19
CA ARG A 204 48.10 -8.04 46.34
C ARG A 204 47.22 -7.25 45.34
N SER A 205 46.38 -8.00 44.62
CA SER A 205 44.91 -7.80 44.57
C SER A 205 44.21 -9.14 44.31
N PHE A 206 42.96 -9.31 44.75
CA PHE A 206 42.14 -10.47 44.40
C PHE A 206 41.30 -10.12 43.17
N ALA A 207 41.68 -10.64 42.00
CA ALA A 207 40.86 -10.61 40.79
C ALA A 207 40.15 -11.97 40.61
N THR A 208 38.89 -11.94 40.18
CA THR A 208 38.13 -13.14 39.81
C THR A 208 38.70 -13.77 38.54
N TYR A 209 38.71 -15.11 38.49
CA TYR A 209 39.05 -15.85 37.27
C TYR A 209 37.93 -15.72 36.25
N ALA A 210 38.00 -14.71 35.40
CA ALA A 210 37.27 -14.71 34.15
C ALA A 210 37.90 -15.75 33.21
N THR A 211 37.15 -16.80 32.86
CA THR A 211 37.46 -17.63 31.69
C THR A 211 37.46 -16.74 30.45
N PRO A 212 38.47 -16.82 29.57
CA PRO A 212 38.43 -16.09 28.31
C PRO A 212 37.23 -16.61 27.49
N ALA A 213 36.36 -15.71 27.07
CA ALA A 213 35.37 -16.03 26.05
C ALA A 213 36.10 -16.47 24.76
N PRO A 214 35.52 -17.37 23.96
CA PRO A 214 36.06 -17.64 22.64
C PRO A 214 36.11 -16.34 21.84
N ALA A 215 37.23 -16.09 21.16
CA ALA A 215 37.35 -14.94 20.28
C ALA A 215 36.52 -15.19 19.03
N GLU A 216 35.26 -14.75 19.05
CA GLU A 216 34.43 -14.65 17.86
C GLU A 216 35.11 -13.68 16.89
N THR A 217 35.74 -14.21 15.85
CA THR A 217 36.15 -13.43 14.69
C THR A 217 34.89 -13.02 13.95
N SER A 218 34.33 -11.87 14.32
CA SER A 218 33.23 -11.23 13.61
C SER A 218 33.67 -10.95 12.18
N THR A 219 33.33 -11.85 11.25
CA THR A 219 33.44 -11.61 9.82
C THR A 219 32.48 -10.48 9.48
N GLU A 220 33.01 -9.28 9.26
CA GLU A 220 32.20 -8.15 8.81
C GLU A 220 31.46 -8.56 7.53
N THR A 221 30.12 -8.47 7.54
CA THR A 221 29.30 -8.71 6.36
C THR A 221 29.77 -7.76 5.27
N GLU A 222 30.22 -8.27 4.12
CA GLU A 222 30.73 -7.42 3.03
C GLU A 222 29.65 -6.49 2.45
N TRP A 223 28.40 -6.95 2.49
CA TRP A 223 27.21 -6.27 1.99
C TRP A 223 26.17 -6.06 3.10
N PRO A 224 26.44 -5.21 4.12
CA PRO A 224 25.44 -4.87 5.12
C PRO A 224 24.33 -4.05 4.46
N MET A 225 23.10 -4.15 4.95
CA MET A 225 21.91 -3.61 4.28
C MET A 225 22.04 -2.11 3.91
N ASN A 226 22.73 -1.33 4.73
CA ASN A 226 22.96 0.09 4.48
C ASN A 226 23.94 0.35 3.32
N LYS A 227 24.97 -0.50 3.12
CA LYS A 227 25.83 -0.45 1.93
C LYS A 227 25.00 -0.80 0.69
N VAL A 228 24.19 -1.87 0.74
CA VAL A 228 23.36 -2.30 -0.39
C VAL A 228 22.45 -1.16 -0.87
N ARG A 229 21.76 -0.47 0.06
CA ARG A 229 20.88 0.67 -0.26
C ARG A 229 21.65 1.87 -0.82
N THR A 230 22.77 2.23 -0.19
CA THR A 230 23.58 3.38 -0.61
C THR A 230 24.24 3.15 -1.97
N THR A 231 24.73 1.95 -2.28
CA THR A 231 25.32 1.62 -3.59
C THR A 231 24.34 1.89 -4.74
N PHE A 232 23.07 1.48 -4.61
CA PHE A 232 22.05 1.75 -5.62
C PHE A 232 21.81 3.25 -5.87
N ILE A 233 21.63 4.01 -4.79
CA ILE A 233 21.33 5.44 -4.85
C ILE A 233 22.53 6.19 -5.44
N GLU A 234 23.73 5.93 -4.91
CA GLU A 234 24.95 6.58 -5.35
C GLU A 234 25.34 6.22 -6.79
N PHE A 235 25.04 5.01 -7.26
CA PHE A 235 25.22 4.60 -8.66
C PHE A 235 24.43 5.54 -9.60
N PHE A 236 23.11 5.64 -9.41
CA PHE A 236 22.26 6.45 -10.29
C PHE A 236 22.48 7.96 -10.12
N GLU A 237 22.76 8.45 -8.90
CA GLU A 237 23.10 9.87 -8.69
C GLU A 237 24.44 10.23 -9.34
N LYS A 238 25.52 9.46 -9.05
CA LYS A 238 26.89 9.84 -9.43
C LYS A 238 27.25 9.48 -10.87
N LYS A 239 26.79 8.33 -11.39
CA LYS A 239 27.08 7.91 -12.78
C LYS A 239 26.07 8.43 -13.80
N HIS A 240 24.79 8.51 -13.43
CA HIS A 240 23.70 8.75 -14.41
C HIS A 240 22.89 10.03 -14.17
N GLY A 241 23.23 10.83 -13.16
CA GLY A 241 22.65 12.15 -12.92
C GLY A 241 21.18 12.13 -12.48
N HIS A 242 20.75 11.07 -11.79
CA HIS A 242 19.44 11.05 -11.13
C HIS A 242 19.46 11.94 -9.89
N THR A 243 18.31 12.48 -9.49
CA THR A 243 18.17 13.20 -8.22
C THR A 243 17.67 12.24 -7.15
N PHE A 244 18.33 12.11 -6.00
CA PHE A 244 17.72 11.40 -4.87
C PHE A 244 16.43 12.12 -4.44
N TRP A 245 15.32 11.39 -4.43
CA TRP A 245 14.02 11.93 -4.04
C TRP A 245 13.41 11.14 -2.89
N LYS A 246 13.12 11.78 -1.77
CA LYS A 246 12.67 11.12 -0.54
C LYS A 246 11.47 10.18 -0.79
N THR A 247 11.45 9.06 -0.09
CA THR A 247 10.32 8.13 -0.07
C THR A 247 9.02 8.82 0.36
N SER A 248 7.91 8.49 -0.31
CA SER A 248 6.56 8.89 0.12
C SER A 248 6.09 8.08 1.33
N PRO A 249 5.06 8.53 2.06
CA PRO A 249 4.39 7.71 3.06
C PRO A 249 3.84 6.40 2.47
N VAL A 250 3.81 5.32 3.24
CA VAL A 250 3.14 4.06 2.83
C VAL A 250 1.62 4.20 2.75
N ALA A 251 1.05 5.25 3.36
CA ALA A 251 -0.38 5.52 3.40
C ALA A 251 -0.70 6.83 2.64
N PRO A 252 -0.92 6.78 1.30
CA PRO A 252 -1.16 7.98 0.50
C PRO A 252 -2.43 8.71 0.95
N LEU A 253 -2.38 10.04 1.00
CA LEU A 253 -3.49 10.89 1.48
C LEU A 253 -4.30 11.52 0.33
N ASP A 254 -3.71 11.47 -0.86
CA ASP A 254 -4.05 12.16 -2.09
C ASP A 254 -4.63 11.21 -3.16
N ASP A 255 -4.24 9.92 -3.14
CA ASP A 255 -4.88 8.89 -3.94
C ASP A 255 -5.84 8.01 -3.11
N PRO A 256 -7.17 8.16 -3.26
CA PRO A 256 -8.16 7.36 -2.56
C PRO A 256 -8.40 5.98 -3.18
N THR A 257 -7.85 5.67 -4.36
CA THR A 257 -7.98 4.33 -4.96
C THR A 257 -6.95 3.35 -4.38
N LEU A 258 -5.88 3.86 -3.78
CA LEU A 258 -4.75 3.06 -3.31
C LEU A 258 -4.77 2.87 -1.78
N LEU A 259 -4.89 1.61 -1.33
CA LEU A 259 -4.87 1.28 0.10
C LEU A 259 -3.52 1.62 0.75
N PHE A 260 -2.41 1.27 0.10
CA PHE A 260 -1.05 1.58 0.51
C PHE A 260 -0.15 1.75 -0.73
N THR A 261 0.89 2.58 -0.60
CA THR A 261 1.97 2.70 -1.59
C THR A 261 2.58 1.31 -1.83
N ASN A 262 2.45 0.79 -3.05
CA ASN A 262 2.79 -0.58 -3.44
C ASN A 262 4.02 -0.66 -4.36
N ALA A 263 4.47 0.48 -4.90
CA ALA A 263 5.65 0.63 -5.74
C ALA A 263 6.26 2.05 -5.61
N GLY A 264 7.56 2.19 -5.94
CA GLY A 264 8.26 3.48 -5.97
C GLY A 264 7.60 4.55 -6.87
N MET A 265 6.94 4.09 -7.92
CA MET A 265 6.30 4.92 -8.94
C MET A 265 5.08 5.73 -8.45
N ASN A 266 4.40 5.31 -7.36
CA ASN A 266 3.08 5.85 -7.04
C ASN A 266 3.10 7.38 -6.82
N GLN A 267 4.15 7.91 -6.16
CA GLN A 267 4.30 9.36 -5.94
C GLN A 267 4.62 10.15 -7.22
N PHE A 268 5.12 9.47 -8.26
CA PHE A 268 5.47 10.07 -9.55
C PHE A 268 4.37 9.93 -10.60
N LYS A 269 3.21 9.35 -10.25
CA LYS A 269 1.98 9.30 -11.07
C LYS A 269 1.66 10.63 -11.79
N PRO A 270 1.78 11.83 -11.17
CA PRO A 270 1.57 13.10 -11.88
C PRO A 270 2.61 13.42 -12.96
N LEU A 271 3.85 12.92 -12.84
CA LEU A 271 4.90 13.14 -13.85
C LEU A 271 4.68 12.24 -15.07
N PHE A 272 4.37 10.96 -14.88
CA PHE A 272 4.05 10.03 -15.99
C PHE A 272 2.80 10.47 -16.78
N LEU A 273 1.84 11.13 -16.13
CA LEU A 273 0.63 11.65 -16.76
C LEU A 273 0.79 13.07 -17.35
N GLY A 274 1.92 13.74 -17.12
CA GLY A 274 2.11 15.14 -17.50
C GLY A 274 1.21 16.13 -16.74
N THR A 275 0.67 15.74 -15.59
CA THR A 275 -0.27 16.52 -14.76
C THR A 275 0.39 17.15 -13.52
N ALA A 276 1.70 17.04 -13.36
CA ALA A 276 2.46 17.60 -12.25
C ALA A 276 2.48 19.15 -12.25
N ASP A 277 1.49 19.76 -11.59
CA ASP A 277 1.43 21.21 -11.36
C ASP A 277 2.57 21.67 -10.41
N PRO A 278 3.47 22.61 -10.81
CA PRO A 278 4.55 23.11 -9.95
C PRO A 278 4.09 23.86 -8.70
N SER A 279 2.86 24.39 -8.66
CA SER A 279 2.30 25.06 -7.47
C SER A 279 1.84 24.08 -6.40
N VAL A 280 1.51 22.84 -6.78
CA VAL A 280 1.08 21.76 -5.88
C VAL A 280 2.25 20.84 -5.53
N HIS A 281 3.05 20.43 -6.53
CA HIS A 281 4.11 19.43 -6.39
C HIS A 281 5.51 20.04 -6.19
N GLY A 282 5.63 21.37 -6.26
CA GLY A 282 6.89 22.09 -6.06
C GLY A 282 8.01 21.60 -6.97
N LYS A 283 9.18 21.33 -6.39
CA LYS A 283 10.36 20.83 -7.11
C LYS A 283 10.15 19.47 -7.79
N MET A 284 9.17 18.67 -7.37
CA MET A 284 8.92 17.36 -7.98
C MET A 284 8.50 17.51 -9.45
N ALA A 285 7.72 18.56 -9.77
CA ALA A 285 7.26 18.85 -11.13
C ALA A 285 8.39 19.17 -12.12
N SER A 286 9.62 19.42 -11.64
CA SER A 286 10.81 19.68 -12.45
C SER A 286 11.79 18.51 -12.53
N LEU A 287 11.46 17.33 -11.99
CA LEU A 287 12.30 16.14 -12.09
C LEU A 287 12.26 15.58 -13.51
N THR A 288 13.44 15.33 -14.09
CA THR A 288 13.62 14.55 -15.33
C THR A 288 14.14 13.13 -15.05
N ARG A 289 14.81 12.94 -13.90
CA ARG A 289 15.35 11.67 -13.41
C ARG A 289 15.33 11.64 -11.88
N ALA A 290 14.91 10.53 -11.26
CA ALA A 290 14.90 10.38 -9.81
C ALA A 290 15.34 8.98 -9.38
N VAL A 291 15.88 8.84 -8.17
CA VAL A 291 16.26 7.54 -7.57
C VAL A 291 15.94 7.53 -6.07
N ASN A 292 15.48 6.39 -5.51
CA ASN A 292 15.36 6.20 -4.07
C ASN A 292 15.25 4.72 -3.64
N SER A 293 15.07 4.51 -2.33
CA SER A 293 14.41 3.32 -1.77
C SER A 293 13.02 3.74 -1.28
N GLN A 294 11.95 3.17 -1.85
CA GLN A 294 10.57 3.43 -1.44
C GLN A 294 10.10 2.38 -0.44
N LYS A 295 9.49 2.85 0.66
CA LYS A 295 8.68 2.04 1.57
C LYS A 295 7.43 1.50 0.86
N CYS A 296 7.29 0.19 0.71
CA CYS A 296 6.13 -0.43 0.04
C CYS A 296 5.36 -1.35 0.99
N ILE A 297 4.03 -1.43 0.82
CA ILE A 297 3.16 -2.41 1.50
C ILE A 297 2.26 -3.10 0.47
N ARG A 298 2.22 -4.44 0.50
CA ARG A 298 1.35 -5.29 -0.35
C ARG A 298 0.43 -6.15 0.50
N ALA A 299 -0.67 -5.55 0.92
CA ALA A 299 -1.61 -6.14 1.89
C ALA A 299 -3.09 -5.98 1.49
N GLY A 300 -3.36 -5.70 0.20
CA GLY A 300 -4.71 -5.58 -0.34
C GLY A 300 -4.76 -4.89 -1.70
N GLY A 301 -5.85 -5.09 -2.44
CA GLY A 301 -5.96 -4.69 -3.85
C GLY A 301 -5.29 -5.71 -4.78
N LYS A 302 -4.88 -5.26 -5.98
CA LYS A 302 -4.26 -6.07 -7.03
C LYS A 302 -2.96 -6.77 -6.60
N HIS A 303 -2.24 -6.20 -5.63
CA HIS A 303 -0.96 -6.72 -5.12
C HIS A 303 -1.09 -6.97 -3.60
N ASN A 304 -1.22 -8.24 -3.22
CA ASN A 304 -1.57 -8.66 -1.86
C ASN A 304 -0.79 -9.94 -1.48
N ASP A 305 0.42 -9.75 -1.01
CA ASP A 305 1.39 -10.81 -0.72
C ASP A 305 1.19 -11.37 0.71
N LEU A 306 0.26 -10.75 1.48
CA LEU A 306 -0.03 -11.05 2.89
C LEU A 306 -0.38 -12.52 3.16
N GLU A 307 -1.08 -13.21 2.26
CA GLU A 307 -1.48 -14.60 2.51
C GLU A 307 -0.26 -15.54 2.53
N ASP A 308 0.86 -15.21 1.88
CA ASP A 308 2.04 -16.06 1.73
C ASP A 308 3.21 -15.71 2.66
N VAL A 309 3.22 -14.50 3.22
CA VAL A 309 4.19 -14.03 4.23
C VAL A 309 4.41 -15.07 5.34
N GLY A 310 5.65 -15.55 5.42
CA GLY A 310 6.12 -16.54 6.39
C GLY A 310 5.93 -18.01 5.98
N LYS A 311 5.16 -18.32 4.94
CA LYS A 311 5.16 -19.66 4.31
C LYS A 311 6.45 -19.87 3.52
N ASP A 312 6.86 -18.86 2.76
CA ASP A 312 8.07 -18.83 1.93
C ASP A 312 9.20 -17.96 2.52
N THR A 313 10.21 -17.67 1.70
CA THR A 313 11.45 -16.98 2.06
C THR A 313 11.63 -15.59 1.44
N TYR A 314 10.66 -15.11 0.64
CA TYR A 314 10.84 -13.95 -0.26
C TYR A 314 9.64 -13.01 -0.43
N HIS A 315 8.43 -13.36 0.05
CA HIS A 315 7.28 -12.44 0.14
C HIS A 315 7.20 -11.73 1.50
N HIS A 316 6.86 -10.45 1.47
CA HIS A 316 6.82 -9.56 2.63
C HIS A 316 5.57 -8.65 2.56
N THR A 317 4.92 -8.39 3.69
CA THR A 317 3.82 -7.44 3.78
C THR A 317 4.35 -6.01 3.67
N PHE A 318 5.56 -5.77 4.18
CA PHE A 318 6.34 -4.53 4.02
C PHE A 318 7.73 -4.84 3.48
N PHE A 319 8.14 -4.11 2.45
CA PHE A 319 9.47 -4.23 1.85
C PHE A 319 9.98 -2.88 1.35
N GLU A 320 11.27 -2.83 1.00
CA GLU A 320 11.86 -1.68 0.34
C GLU A 320 12.02 -1.93 -1.17
N MET A 321 11.55 -0.99 -1.98
CA MET A 321 11.73 -1.01 -3.44
C MET A 321 12.79 0.02 -3.84
N LEU A 322 13.97 -0.48 -4.23
CA LEU A 322 15.00 0.33 -4.87
C LEU A 322 14.52 0.66 -6.29
N GLY A 323 14.42 1.95 -6.66
CA GLY A 323 13.90 2.34 -7.98
C GLY A 323 14.59 3.56 -8.58
N ASN A 324 14.68 3.57 -9.91
CA ASN A 324 15.16 4.68 -10.71
C ASN A 324 14.11 5.05 -11.78
N TRP A 325 13.96 6.35 -12.04
CA TRP A 325 12.89 6.88 -12.88
C TRP A 325 13.40 7.78 -14.01
N SER A 326 12.69 7.73 -15.14
CA SER A 326 12.82 8.64 -16.27
C SER A 326 11.51 9.37 -16.51
N PHE A 327 11.57 10.70 -16.51
CA PHE A 327 10.45 11.57 -16.87
C PHE A 327 10.78 12.26 -18.20
N GLY A 328 10.50 11.56 -19.30
CA GLY A 328 10.80 12.02 -20.66
C GLY A 328 12.29 12.21 -20.98
N SER A 329 13.19 11.50 -20.29
CA SER A 329 14.65 11.77 -20.36
C SER A 329 15.49 10.69 -21.05
N TYR A 330 15.26 9.43 -20.69
CA TYR A 330 15.92 8.24 -21.24
C TYR A 330 14.91 7.08 -21.32
N PHE A 331 15.23 6.02 -22.05
CA PHE A 331 14.32 4.87 -22.23
C PHE A 331 15.10 3.54 -22.21
N LYS A 332 14.55 2.48 -22.81
CA LYS A 332 15.12 1.11 -22.85
C LYS A 332 16.62 1.06 -23.10
N LYS A 333 17.09 1.82 -24.10
CA LYS A 333 18.48 1.87 -24.56
C LYS A 333 19.48 2.28 -23.47
N GLU A 334 19.05 3.09 -22.50
CA GLU A 334 19.86 3.44 -21.33
C GLU A 334 19.49 2.59 -20.12
N ALA A 335 18.21 2.29 -19.92
CA ALA A 335 17.70 1.58 -18.75
C ALA A 335 18.23 0.14 -18.63
N ILE A 336 18.27 -0.62 -19.73
CA ILE A 336 18.78 -2.00 -19.74
C ILE A 336 20.30 -2.03 -19.44
N PRO A 337 21.16 -1.26 -20.15
CA PRO A 337 22.58 -1.17 -19.81
C PRO A 337 22.89 -0.71 -18.39
N TRP A 338 22.16 0.28 -17.85
CA TRP A 338 22.41 0.76 -16.48
C TRP A 338 21.96 -0.23 -15.40
N ALA A 339 20.88 -0.98 -15.63
CA ALA A 339 20.50 -2.05 -14.72
C ALA A 339 21.53 -3.19 -14.74
N TRP A 340 22.06 -3.54 -15.92
CA TRP A 340 23.16 -4.50 -16.05
C TRP A 340 24.44 -4.02 -15.37
N GLU A 341 24.92 -2.81 -15.66
CA GLU A 341 26.13 -2.20 -15.07
C GLU A 341 26.04 -2.20 -13.53
N CYS A 342 24.89 -1.78 -12.97
CA CYS A 342 24.65 -1.77 -11.53
C CYS A 342 24.79 -3.18 -10.91
N LEU A 343 24.19 -4.20 -11.53
CA LEU A 343 24.22 -5.56 -11.02
C LEU A 343 25.60 -6.23 -11.18
N THR A 344 26.27 -6.07 -12.32
CA THR A 344 27.50 -6.80 -12.63
C THR A 344 28.78 -6.08 -12.21
N GLU A 345 28.80 -4.75 -12.19
CA GLU A 345 30.00 -3.96 -11.87
C GLU A 345 30.00 -3.44 -10.42
N ASP A 346 28.96 -2.70 -10.01
CA ASP A 346 28.91 -2.10 -8.68
C ASP A 346 28.50 -3.11 -7.59
N TYR A 347 27.57 -4.01 -7.89
CA TYR A 347 27.18 -5.11 -7.02
C TYR A 347 28.00 -6.39 -7.21
N GLY A 348 28.72 -6.54 -8.33
CA GLY A 348 29.60 -7.68 -8.58
C GLY A 348 28.90 -9.04 -8.76
N LEU A 349 27.63 -9.06 -9.15
CA LEU A 349 26.91 -10.31 -9.40
C LEU A 349 27.42 -11.01 -10.67
N ASP A 350 27.52 -12.34 -10.59
CA ASP A 350 27.97 -13.20 -11.68
C ASP A 350 27.00 -13.18 -12.89
N PRO A 351 27.43 -12.65 -14.05
CA PRO A 351 26.59 -12.56 -15.25
C PRO A 351 26.06 -13.92 -15.74
N SER A 352 26.80 -15.02 -15.49
CA SER A 352 26.44 -16.35 -15.97
C SER A 352 25.23 -16.97 -15.27
N ARG A 353 24.72 -16.30 -14.23
CA ARG A 353 23.59 -16.73 -13.38
C ARG A 353 22.33 -15.91 -13.61
N MET A 354 22.39 -14.87 -14.45
CA MET A 354 21.27 -14.01 -14.78
C MET A 354 20.42 -14.58 -15.92
N TYR A 355 19.15 -14.20 -15.95
CA TYR A 355 18.21 -14.35 -17.06
C TYR A 355 17.45 -13.02 -17.21
N ALA A 356 16.95 -12.72 -18.41
CA ALA A 356 16.10 -11.56 -18.66
C ALA A 356 14.81 -11.98 -19.38
N THR A 357 13.67 -11.43 -18.95
CA THR A 357 12.37 -11.63 -19.62
C THR A 357 12.02 -10.41 -20.47
N TYR A 358 11.28 -10.58 -21.57
CA TYR A 358 10.76 -9.46 -22.37
C TYR A 358 9.34 -9.72 -22.86
N PHE A 359 8.57 -8.65 -23.07
CA PHE A 359 7.17 -8.77 -23.47
C PHE A 359 6.98 -9.49 -24.82
N GLY A 360 6.40 -10.69 -24.77
CA GLY A 360 6.14 -11.57 -25.91
C GLY A 360 4.89 -11.23 -26.73
N GLY A 361 4.25 -10.09 -26.49
CA GLY A 361 2.94 -9.74 -27.06
C GLY A 361 1.76 -10.31 -26.26
N ASP A 362 0.56 -9.75 -26.47
CA ASP A 362 -0.69 -10.34 -25.98
C ASP A 362 -1.56 -10.82 -27.16
N PRO A 363 -1.87 -12.13 -27.28
CA PRO A 363 -2.82 -12.64 -28.26
C PRO A 363 -4.24 -12.06 -28.14
N ASN A 364 -4.59 -11.50 -26.97
CA ASN A 364 -5.91 -10.92 -26.68
C ASN A 364 -5.98 -9.41 -26.98
N ASP A 365 -4.84 -8.70 -26.94
CA ASP A 365 -4.73 -7.28 -27.31
C ASP A 365 -3.63 -7.06 -28.37
N PRO A 366 -3.97 -7.21 -29.66
CA PRO A 366 -3.04 -6.97 -30.78
C PRO A 366 -2.56 -5.51 -30.92
N SER A 367 -3.01 -4.57 -30.07
CA SER A 367 -2.48 -3.20 -30.06
C SER A 367 -1.11 -3.10 -29.38
N VAL A 368 -0.71 -4.08 -28.57
CA VAL A 368 0.61 -4.15 -27.94
C VAL A 368 1.46 -5.25 -28.59
N PRO A 369 2.38 -4.92 -29.52
CA PRO A 369 3.24 -5.91 -30.16
C PRO A 369 4.36 -6.41 -29.24
N VAL A 370 5.05 -7.46 -29.68
CA VAL A 370 6.27 -8.00 -29.06
C VAL A 370 7.32 -6.91 -28.86
N ASP A 371 7.95 -6.84 -27.70
CA ASP A 371 9.06 -5.92 -27.42
C ASP A 371 10.40 -6.47 -27.93
N GLU A 372 10.54 -6.50 -29.26
CA GLU A 372 11.78 -6.90 -29.93
C GLU A 372 12.97 -5.97 -29.59
N GLU A 373 12.70 -4.71 -29.23
CA GLU A 373 13.73 -3.74 -28.83
C GLU A 373 14.37 -4.13 -27.49
N ALA A 374 13.58 -4.52 -26.49
CA ALA A 374 14.09 -5.03 -25.23
C ALA A 374 14.88 -6.33 -25.41
N ARG A 375 14.39 -7.25 -26.26
CA ARG A 375 15.13 -8.48 -26.64
C ARG A 375 16.50 -8.15 -27.24
N ASP A 376 16.55 -7.28 -28.25
CA ASP A 376 17.77 -6.99 -29.01
C ASP A 376 18.77 -6.13 -28.20
N LEU A 377 18.31 -5.45 -27.16
CA LEU A 377 19.17 -4.86 -26.13
C LEU A 377 19.77 -5.93 -25.21
N TRP A 378 18.97 -6.88 -24.71
CA TRP A 378 19.46 -7.95 -23.84
C TRP A 378 20.42 -8.94 -24.51
N LEU A 379 20.23 -9.22 -25.80
CA LEU A 379 21.12 -10.08 -26.59
C LEU A 379 22.56 -9.53 -26.78
N GLN A 380 22.85 -8.32 -26.31
CA GLN A 380 24.21 -7.76 -26.23
C GLN A 380 24.94 -8.15 -24.94
N TYR A 381 24.22 -8.67 -23.93
CA TYR A 381 24.72 -9.00 -22.59
C TYR A 381 24.53 -10.47 -22.23
N LEU A 382 23.41 -11.06 -22.65
CA LEU A 382 23.02 -12.43 -22.35
C LEU A 382 22.90 -13.28 -23.63
N PRO A 383 23.24 -14.58 -23.58
CA PRO A 383 23.03 -15.50 -24.70
C PRO A 383 21.52 -15.75 -24.92
N PRO A 384 21.08 -16.15 -26.13
CA PRO A 384 19.66 -16.28 -26.48
C PRO A 384 18.86 -17.18 -25.54
N GLU A 385 19.46 -18.23 -24.99
CA GLU A 385 18.84 -19.18 -24.06
C GLU A 385 18.54 -18.57 -22.68
N ARG A 386 18.94 -17.32 -22.44
CA ARG A 386 18.71 -16.53 -21.23
C ARG A 386 17.88 -15.26 -21.46
N VAL A 387 17.37 -15.03 -22.68
CA VAL A 387 16.54 -13.87 -23.04
C VAL A 387 15.17 -14.38 -23.51
N LEU A 388 14.19 -14.36 -22.61
CA LEU A 388 12.96 -15.16 -22.72
C LEU A 388 11.71 -14.29 -22.97
N PRO A 389 10.82 -14.66 -23.91
CA PRO A 389 9.52 -13.99 -24.05
C PRO A 389 8.54 -14.45 -22.96
N CYS A 390 7.90 -13.52 -22.24
CA CYS A 390 6.77 -13.82 -21.34
C CYS A 390 5.52 -13.00 -21.72
N GLY A 391 4.34 -13.48 -21.32
CA GLY A 391 3.06 -12.87 -21.70
C GLY A 391 2.68 -11.64 -20.88
N ALA A 392 1.51 -11.08 -21.15
CA ALA A 392 0.99 -9.89 -20.45
C ALA A 392 0.82 -10.06 -18.93
N LYS A 393 0.70 -11.28 -18.41
CA LYS A 393 0.68 -11.57 -16.97
C LYS A 393 1.97 -11.10 -16.26
N ASP A 394 3.11 -11.23 -16.95
CA ASP A 394 4.44 -11.14 -16.34
C ASP A 394 5.25 -9.95 -16.90
N ASN A 395 5.09 -9.65 -18.20
CA ASN A 395 5.82 -8.58 -18.88
C ASN A 395 4.95 -7.42 -19.41
N PHE A 396 3.71 -7.25 -18.91
CA PHE A 396 2.97 -5.99 -19.08
C PHE A 396 2.57 -5.45 -17.71
N TRP A 397 3.21 -4.36 -17.28
CA TRP A 397 3.07 -3.84 -15.93
C TRP A 397 2.04 -2.71 -15.83
N GLU A 398 1.24 -2.75 -14.77
CA GLU A 398 0.19 -1.78 -14.49
C GLU A 398 -0.06 -1.63 -12.98
N MET A 399 -0.06 -0.39 -12.49
CA MET A 399 -0.24 0.00 -11.08
C MET A 399 -1.56 -0.49 -10.43
N GLY A 400 -2.59 -0.71 -11.24
CA GLY A 400 -3.97 -0.98 -10.82
C GLY A 400 -4.84 -1.27 -12.03
N ASP A 401 -6.12 -0.91 -11.96
CA ASP A 401 -7.09 -1.11 -13.05
C ASP A 401 -6.99 0.00 -14.13
N THR A 402 -6.51 1.20 -13.76
CA THR A 402 -6.29 2.34 -14.64
C THR A 402 -5.00 3.09 -14.28
N GLY A 403 -4.48 3.90 -15.22
CA GLY A 403 -3.28 4.72 -15.04
C GLY A 403 -2.08 4.32 -15.92
N PRO A 404 -0.89 4.88 -15.66
CA PRO A 404 0.33 4.61 -16.41
C PRO A 404 0.72 3.12 -16.40
N CYS A 405 1.05 2.60 -17.58
CA CYS A 405 1.37 1.20 -17.82
C CYS A 405 2.27 1.03 -19.07
N GLY A 406 2.78 -0.18 -19.29
CA GLY A 406 3.57 -0.52 -20.46
C GLY A 406 4.18 -1.92 -20.41
N PRO A 407 4.81 -2.38 -21.51
CA PRO A 407 5.62 -3.57 -21.46
C PRO A 407 6.79 -3.37 -20.49
N CYS A 408 7.30 -4.46 -19.92
CA CYS A 408 8.47 -4.43 -19.07
C CYS A 408 9.44 -5.57 -19.39
N THR A 409 10.59 -5.51 -18.73
CA THR A 409 11.60 -6.57 -18.70
C THR A 409 12.02 -6.81 -17.27
N GLU A 410 12.13 -8.08 -16.88
CA GLU A 410 12.57 -8.46 -15.54
C GLU A 410 13.95 -9.11 -15.62
N ILE A 411 14.79 -8.78 -14.65
CA ILE A 411 16.07 -9.44 -14.42
C ILE A 411 15.87 -10.48 -13.32
N HIS A 412 16.26 -11.71 -13.63
CA HIS A 412 16.12 -12.89 -12.78
C HIS A 412 17.49 -13.44 -12.41
N TYR A 413 17.66 -13.96 -11.19
CA TYR A 413 18.95 -14.49 -10.71
C TYR A 413 18.84 -15.89 -10.10
N ASP A 414 19.64 -16.81 -10.62
CA ASP A 414 19.75 -18.19 -10.13
C ASP A 414 20.70 -18.27 -8.91
N ARG A 415 20.14 -18.52 -7.73
CA ARG A 415 20.83 -18.73 -6.45
C ARG A 415 21.68 -20.02 -6.41
N ILE A 416 21.46 -20.98 -7.30
CA ILE A 416 22.31 -22.18 -7.44
C ILE A 416 23.48 -21.91 -8.40
N GLY A 417 23.18 -21.44 -9.61
CA GLY A 417 24.17 -21.22 -10.67
C GLY A 417 24.72 -22.51 -11.29
N ASN A 418 25.65 -22.36 -12.24
CA ASN A 418 26.24 -23.48 -13.02
C ASN A 418 25.21 -24.37 -13.75
N ARG A 419 24.01 -23.86 -14.00
CA ARG A 419 22.91 -24.53 -14.74
C ARG A 419 22.26 -23.57 -15.73
N LEU A 420 21.60 -24.14 -16.73
CA LEU A 420 20.72 -23.45 -17.67
C LEU A 420 19.33 -24.07 -17.50
N VAL A 421 18.38 -23.31 -16.95
CA VAL A 421 17.04 -23.74 -16.54
C VAL A 421 15.99 -22.65 -16.84
N PRO A 422 15.88 -22.18 -18.11
CA PRO A 422 14.92 -21.13 -18.48
C PRO A 422 13.47 -21.49 -18.17
N GLU A 423 13.13 -22.78 -18.07
CA GLU A 423 11.83 -23.30 -17.65
C GLU A 423 11.45 -23.01 -16.19
N LEU A 424 12.38 -22.51 -15.37
CA LEU A 424 12.14 -22.09 -13.99
C LEU A 424 11.93 -20.57 -13.83
N VAL A 425 12.13 -19.79 -14.89
CA VAL A 425 11.85 -18.34 -14.90
C VAL A 425 10.34 -18.12 -14.83
N ASN A 426 9.89 -17.30 -13.87
CA ASN A 426 8.47 -17.07 -13.56
C ASN A 426 7.65 -18.36 -13.27
N ALA A 427 8.32 -19.38 -12.71
CA ALA A 427 7.72 -20.66 -12.30
C ALA A 427 7.72 -20.87 -10.76
N ASP A 428 7.75 -19.79 -9.98
CA ASP A 428 7.71 -19.77 -8.51
C ASP A 428 8.83 -20.54 -7.78
N ASP A 429 9.99 -20.78 -8.43
CA ASP A 429 11.16 -21.42 -7.81
C ASP A 429 11.92 -20.43 -6.88
N PRO A 430 12.04 -20.68 -5.56
CA PRO A 430 12.69 -19.76 -4.62
C PRO A 430 14.21 -19.58 -4.85
N ASN A 431 14.81 -20.42 -5.72
CA ASN A 431 16.21 -20.38 -6.10
C ASN A 431 16.43 -19.70 -7.46
N LEU A 432 15.39 -19.37 -8.23
CA LEU A 432 15.50 -18.55 -9.44
C LEU A 432 14.41 -17.49 -9.40
N ILE A 433 14.78 -16.30 -8.91
CA ILE A 433 13.83 -15.24 -8.57
C ILE A 433 14.01 -13.97 -9.40
N GLU A 434 12.90 -13.27 -9.63
CA GLU A 434 12.86 -11.87 -10.05
C GLU A 434 13.62 -11.02 -9.03
N ILE A 435 14.62 -10.27 -9.48
CA ILE A 435 15.36 -9.31 -8.64
C ILE A 435 15.02 -7.87 -8.96
N TRP A 436 14.77 -7.54 -10.23
CA TRP A 436 14.57 -6.15 -10.69
C TRP A 436 13.64 -6.12 -11.92
N ASN A 437 12.52 -5.42 -11.80
CA ASN A 437 11.60 -5.14 -12.91
C ASN A 437 11.89 -3.74 -13.48
N VAL A 438 11.94 -3.61 -14.81
CA VAL A 438 12.21 -2.38 -15.57
C VAL A 438 11.05 -2.15 -16.54
N VAL A 439 10.17 -1.20 -16.21
CA VAL A 439 8.92 -0.92 -16.90
C VAL A 439 9.07 0.24 -17.88
N PHE A 440 8.64 0.01 -19.12
CA PHE A 440 8.68 0.97 -20.21
C PHE A 440 7.33 1.67 -20.35
N ILE A 441 7.04 2.54 -19.37
CA ILE A 441 5.78 3.30 -19.30
C ILE A 441 5.60 4.15 -20.56
N GLN A 442 4.59 3.80 -21.36
CA GLN A 442 4.29 4.43 -22.64
C GLN A 442 2.79 4.49 -22.96
N PHE A 443 1.94 3.88 -22.12
CA PHE A 443 0.49 3.93 -22.22
C PHE A 443 -0.14 4.41 -20.91
N ASN A 444 -1.37 4.87 -21.00
CA ASN A 444 -2.30 5.02 -19.89
C ASN A 444 -3.50 4.09 -20.16
N ARG A 445 -3.88 3.24 -19.19
CA ARG A 445 -5.14 2.49 -19.27
C ARG A 445 -6.28 3.37 -18.75
N GLU A 446 -7.30 3.55 -19.57
CA GLU A 446 -8.49 4.36 -19.29
C GLU A 446 -9.59 3.50 -18.62
N ASP A 447 -10.65 4.12 -18.08
CA ASP A 447 -11.73 3.45 -17.32
C ASP A 447 -12.51 2.37 -18.10
N ASP A 448 -12.44 2.38 -19.44
CA ASP A 448 -13.04 1.35 -20.32
C ASP A 448 -12.09 0.19 -20.64
N GLY A 449 -10.89 0.19 -20.05
CA GLY A 449 -9.83 -0.78 -20.27
C GLY A 449 -8.96 -0.49 -21.50
N SER A 450 -9.25 0.54 -22.31
CA SER A 450 -8.45 0.87 -23.49
C SER A 450 -7.08 1.47 -23.15
N LEU A 451 -6.08 1.22 -24.00
CA LEU A 451 -4.73 1.77 -23.87
C LEU A 451 -4.57 3.02 -24.74
N ARG A 452 -4.32 4.18 -24.09
CA ARG A 452 -3.99 5.43 -24.78
C ARG A 452 -2.48 5.71 -24.71
N PRO A 453 -1.78 5.92 -25.83
CA PRO A 453 -0.37 6.32 -25.83
C PRO A 453 -0.12 7.61 -25.04
N LEU A 454 0.96 7.64 -24.27
CA LEU A 454 1.41 8.82 -23.54
C LEU A 454 2.14 9.81 -24.47
N PRO A 455 2.12 11.14 -24.18
CA PRO A 455 2.85 12.13 -24.99
C PRO A 455 4.38 12.03 -24.91
N GLN A 456 4.89 11.32 -23.91
CA GLN A 456 6.31 11.02 -23.69
C GLN A 456 6.45 9.57 -23.24
N GLN A 457 7.62 8.99 -23.48
CA GLN A 457 8.01 7.69 -22.94
C GLN A 457 8.78 7.87 -21.63
N HIS A 458 8.58 6.92 -20.73
CA HIS A 458 9.04 6.98 -19.34
C HIS A 458 9.64 5.64 -18.91
N VAL A 459 10.45 5.67 -17.86
CA VAL A 459 11.00 4.47 -17.22
C VAL A 459 10.61 4.50 -15.76
N ASP A 460 10.14 3.36 -15.30
CA ASP A 460 9.92 3.02 -13.89
C ASP A 460 10.67 1.73 -13.60
N THR A 461 11.31 1.61 -12.44
CA THR A 461 11.99 0.39 -12.05
C THR A 461 11.76 0.07 -10.57
N GLY A 462 11.76 -1.22 -10.26
CA GLY A 462 11.67 -1.71 -8.89
C GLY A 462 12.53 -2.95 -8.69
N MET A 463 13.56 -2.84 -7.83
CA MET A 463 14.34 -3.95 -7.30
C MET A 463 13.97 -4.17 -5.84
N GLY A 464 13.65 -5.42 -5.48
CA GLY A 464 13.33 -5.79 -4.10
C GLY A 464 14.58 -5.76 -3.23
N PHE A 465 14.68 -4.77 -2.33
CA PHE A 465 15.85 -4.55 -1.47
C PHE A 465 16.25 -5.79 -0.67
N GLU A 466 15.27 -6.46 -0.05
CA GLU A 466 15.48 -7.70 0.70
C GLU A 466 15.96 -8.86 -0.19
N ARG A 467 15.49 -8.92 -1.45
CA ARG A 467 15.91 -9.95 -2.43
C ARG A 467 17.36 -9.74 -2.88
N ILE A 468 17.76 -8.52 -3.25
CA ILE A 468 19.14 -8.23 -3.64
C ILE A 468 20.10 -8.34 -2.45
N THR A 469 19.69 -7.89 -1.26
CA THR A 469 20.49 -8.02 -0.02
C THR A 469 20.76 -9.49 0.32
N SER A 470 19.76 -10.38 0.19
CA SER A 470 19.96 -11.81 0.46
C SER A 470 20.85 -12.50 -0.56
N ILE A 471 20.83 -12.09 -1.82
CA ILE A 471 21.77 -12.57 -2.85
C ILE A 471 23.20 -12.13 -2.52
N LEU A 472 23.41 -10.84 -2.25
CA LEU A 472 24.73 -10.27 -1.93
C LEU A 472 25.35 -10.81 -0.64
N GLN A 473 24.53 -11.26 0.31
CA GLN A 473 24.96 -11.92 1.55
C GLN A 473 25.06 -13.45 1.44
N GLY A 474 24.90 -14.03 0.25
CA GLY A 474 25.00 -15.47 0.01
C GLY A 474 23.94 -16.31 0.74
N LYS A 475 22.74 -15.73 0.94
CA LYS A 475 21.61 -16.37 1.63
C LYS A 475 20.63 -17.01 0.65
N MET A 476 19.87 -17.99 1.14
CA MET A 476 18.76 -18.61 0.38
C MET A 476 17.39 -18.03 0.75
N SER A 477 17.36 -17.09 1.71
CA SER A 477 16.14 -16.46 2.21
C SER A 477 16.40 -14.98 2.53
N ASN A 478 15.41 -14.14 2.29
CA ASN A 478 15.45 -12.73 2.69
C ASN A 478 15.56 -12.60 4.21
N TYR A 479 14.92 -13.52 4.94
CA TYR A 479 14.88 -13.55 6.40
C TYR A 479 16.22 -13.91 7.08
N ASP A 480 17.20 -14.44 6.34
CA ASP A 480 18.50 -14.85 6.89
C ASP A 480 19.56 -13.72 6.84
N THR A 481 19.12 -12.50 6.50
CA THR A 481 19.96 -11.29 6.34
C THR A 481 20.00 -10.43 7.61
N ASP A 482 20.86 -9.41 7.62
CA ASP A 482 20.87 -8.36 8.66
C ASP A 482 19.58 -7.49 8.67
N VAL A 483 18.72 -7.58 7.64
CA VAL A 483 17.40 -6.91 7.59
C VAL A 483 16.37 -7.56 8.53
N PHE A 484 16.57 -8.83 8.92
CA PHE A 484 15.62 -9.58 9.76
C PHE A 484 16.25 -10.28 10.97
N THR A 485 17.50 -10.73 10.89
CA THR A 485 18.14 -11.46 12.01
C THR A 485 18.22 -10.68 13.34
N PRO A 486 18.37 -9.34 13.38
CA PRO A 486 18.23 -8.58 14.63
C PRO A 486 16.82 -8.64 15.22
N LEU A 487 15.79 -8.63 14.37
CA LEU A 487 14.39 -8.76 14.80
C LEU A 487 14.10 -10.17 15.31
N PHE A 488 14.72 -11.22 14.73
CA PHE A 488 14.62 -12.58 15.28
C PHE A 488 15.27 -12.69 16.66
N ALA A 489 16.42 -12.05 16.90
CA ALA A 489 17.00 -11.97 18.25
C ALA A 489 16.09 -11.21 19.23
N ALA A 490 15.44 -10.13 18.79
CA ALA A 490 14.47 -9.39 19.58
C ALA A 490 13.20 -10.20 19.93
N ILE A 491 12.66 -10.94 18.95
CA ILE A 491 11.51 -11.84 19.13
C ILE A 491 11.88 -12.99 20.07
N GLN A 492 13.05 -13.60 19.93
CA GLN A 492 13.51 -14.66 20.84
C GLN A 492 13.60 -14.13 22.28
N ARG A 493 14.19 -12.95 22.45
CA ARG A 493 14.31 -12.23 23.74
C ARG A 493 12.95 -11.88 24.37
N ALA A 494 11.95 -11.54 23.56
CA ALA A 494 10.61 -11.14 24.00
C ALA A 494 9.65 -12.32 24.26
N THR A 495 9.90 -13.49 23.66
CA THR A 495 8.99 -14.65 23.69
C THR A 495 9.52 -15.86 24.46
N GLY A 496 10.84 -16.06 24.50
CA GLY A 496 11.47 -17.26 25.07
C GLY A 496 11.45 -18.48 24.15
N ALA A 497 11.07 -18.33 22.88
CA ALA A 497 11.05 -19.40 21.89
C ALA A 497 12.45 -20.03 21.65
N ARG A 498 12.46 -21.23 21.02
CA ARG A 498 13.70 -21.77 20.44
C ARG A 498 14.27 -20.80 19.41
N ALA A 499 15.58 -20.87 19.12
CA ALA A 499 16.17 -20.10 18.04
C ALA A 499 15.52 -20.46 16.69
N TYR A 500 15.49 -19.48 15.78
CA TYR A 500 15.09 -19.66 14.38
C TYR A 500 16.03 -20.63 13.66
N THR A 501 15.50 -21.52 12.83
CA THR A 501 16.27 -22.55 12.09
C THR A 501 16.10 -22.53 10.57
N GLY A 502 15.43 -21.53 10.01
CA GLY A 502 15.30 -21.35 8.55
C GLY A 502 14.34 -22.32 7.83
N LYS A 503 13.57 -23.12 8.57
CA LYS A 503 12.74 -24.20 7.98
C LYS A 503 11.42 -23.69 7.42
N LEU A 504 10.84 -24.48 6.52
CA LEU A 504 9.60 -24.20 5.80
C LEU A 504 8.66 -25.41 5.85
N GLY A 505 7.35 -25.18 5.78
CA GLY A 505 6.33 -26.21 5.61
C GLY A 505 6.48 -27.41 6.56
N VAL A 506 6.63 -28.61 5.98
CA VAL A 506 6.72 -29.87 6.74
C VAL A 506 7.96 -30.01 7.63
N ASP A 507 9.04 -29.27 7.35
CA ASP A 507 10.26 -29.29 8.17
C ASP A 507 10.13 -28.39 9.40
N ASP A 508 9.31 -27.33 9.32
CA ASP A 508 8.95 -26.45 10.43
C ASP A 508 7.71 -26.98 11.18
N ALA A 509 7.76 -28.23 11.60
CA ALA A 509 6.61 -28.97 12.16
C ALA A 509 6.02 -28.38 13.47
N ASP A 510 6.71 -27.45 14.13
CA ASP A 510 6.22 -26.67 15.27
C ASP A 510 5.73 -25.25 14.88
N ASN A 511 5.82 -24.89 13.58
CA ASN A 511 5.54 -23.58 12.97
C ASN A 511 6.35 -22.41 13.56
N ILE A 512 7.41 -22.67 14.32
CA ILE A 512 8.14 -21.61 15.03
C ILE A 512 8.94 -20.74 14.04
N ASP A 513 9.54 -21.30 12.99
CA ASP A 513 10.26 -20.49 12.00
C ASP A 513 9.29 -19.63 11.16
N MET A 514 8.09 -20.14 10.85
CA MET A 514 6.99 -19.34 10.30
C MET A 514 6.56 -18.24 11.27
N GLY A 515 6.43 -18.54 12.55
CA GLY A 515 6.10 -17.57 13.59
C GLY A 515 7.10 -16.41 13.66
N TYR A 516 8.40 -16.70 13.60
CA TYR A 516 9.44 -15.68 13.50
C TYR A 516 9.27 -14.79 12.27
N ARG A 517 9.12 -15.39 11.07
CA ARG A 517 8.96 -14.65 9.80
C ARG A 517 7.73 -13.74 9.82
N VAL A 518 6.58 -14.24 10.26
CA VAL A 518 5.32 -13.48 10.38
C VAL A 518 5.46 -12.33 11.37
N VAL A 519 5.99 -12.57 12.58
CA VAL A 519 6.08 -11.52 13.62
C VAL A 519 7.07 -10.42 13.21
N ALA A 520 8.22 -10.77 12.61
CA ALA A 520 9.23 -9.80 12.17
C ALA A 520 8.76 -8.94 10.99
N ASP A 521 8.09 -9.53 10.01
CA ASP A 521 7.50 -8.79 8.88
C ASP A 521 6.37 -7.85 9.36
N HIS A 522 5.45 -8.37 10.17
CA HIS A 522 4.27 -7.61 10.57
C HIS A 522 4.61 -6.46 11.52
N ILE A 523 5.64 -6.57 12.37
CA ILE A 523 6.10 -5.43 13.18
C ILE A 523 6.74 -4.33 12.32
N ARG A 524 7.53 -4.66 11.29
CA ARG A 524 8.04 -3.66 10.30
C ARG A 524 6.86 -2.93 9.65
N THR A 525 5.90 -3.70 9.12
CA THR A 525 4.69 -3.21 8.44
C THR A 525 3.91 -2.21 9.28
N LEU A 526 3.58 -2.58 10.53
CA LEU A 526 2.80 -1.73 11.42
C LEU A 526 3.59 -0.51 11.89
N THR A 527 4.90 -0.67 12.14
CA THR A 527 5.76 0.43 12.58
C THR A 527 5.83 1.54 11.53
N PHE A 528 6.03 1.20 10.26
CA PHE A 528 5.99 2.19 9.18
C PHE A 528 4.59 2.76 8.93
N ALA A 529 3.56 1.92 8.86
CA ALA A 529 2.20 2.38 8.55
C ALA A 529 1.63 3.33 9.62
N ILE A 530 1.90 3.06 10.91
CA ILE A 530 1.42 3.91 12.02
C ILE A 530 2.29 5.18 12.15
N ALA A 531 3.60 5.11 11.88
CA ALA A 531 4.45 6.30 11.81
C ALA A 531 3.94 7.27 10.73
N ASP A 532 3.65 6.74 9.53
CA ASP A 532 3.06 7.47 8.39
C ASP A 532 1.56 7.84 8.57
N GLY A 533 0.95 7.46 9.70
CA GLY A 533 -0.36 7.97 10.14
C GLY A 533 -1.58 7.08 9.89
N ALA A 534 -1.41 5.89 9.30
CA ALA A 534 -2.50 4.91 9.20
C ALA A 534 -2.64 4.12 10.51
N VAL A 535 -3.85 4.09 11.08
CA VAL A 535 -4.14 3.42 12.36
C VAL A 535 -5.13 2.26 12.21
N PRO A 536 -5.06 1.20 13.05
CA PRO A 536 -6.03 0.10 13.05
C PRO A 536 -7.49 0.56 13.18
N SER A 537 -8.38 0.01 12.36
CA SER A 537 -9.81 0.35 12.33
C SER A 537 -10.65 -0.85 11.82
N ASN A 538 -11.95 -0.64 11.57
CA ASN A 538 -12.83 -1.63 10.93
C ASN A 538 -12.98 -1.43 9.41
N GLU A 539 -12.35 -0.41 8.82
CA GLU A 539 -12.61 -0.01 7.43
C GLU A 539 -11.31 0.31 6.66
N GLY A 540 -11.30 0.03 5.36
CA GLY A 540 -10.21 0.36 4.44
C GLY A 540 -8.83 -0.10 4.91
N ARG A 541 -7.82 0.77 4.74
CA ARG A 541 -6.43 0.48 5.17
C ARG A 541 -6.29 0.21 6.67
N GLY A 542 -7.15 0.80 7.51
CA GLY A 542 -7.13 0.54 8.95
C GLY A 542 -7.61 -0.87 9.31
N TYR A 543 -8.54 -1.44 8.56
CA TYR A 543 -8.90 -2.85 8.71
C TYR A 543 -7.74 -3.78 8.35
N VAL A 544 -7.00 -3.48 7.27
CA VAL A 544 -5.80 -4.24 6.89
C VAL A 544 -4.75 -4.24 8.01
N LEU A 545 -4.44 -3.08 8.60
CA LEU A 545 -3.51 -3.01 9.75
C LEU A 545 -4.03 -3.79 10.96
N ARG A 546 -5.35 -3.78 11.21
CA ARG A 546 -5.98 -4.61 12.25
C ARG A 546 -5.81 -6.11 11.97
N ARG A 547 -5.90 -6.57 10.72
CA ARG A 547 -5.62 -7.97 10.32
C ARG A 547 -4.16 -8.36 10.60
N VAL A 548 -3.22 -7.57 10.07
CA VAL A 548 -1.76 -7.76 10.22
C VAL A 548 -1.37 -7.84 11.71
N LEU A 549 -1.85 -6.91 12.54
CA LEU A 549 -1.57 -6.92 13.99
C LEU A 549 -2.14 -8.15 14.68
N ARG A 550 -3.40 -8.51 14.41
CA ARG A 550 -4.05 -9.66 15.06
C ARG A 550 -3.42 -10.99 14.66
N ARG A 551 -2.96 -11.14 13.41
CA ARG A 551 -2.14 -12.29 12.96
C ARG A 551 -0.79 -12.35 13.69
N ALA A 552 -0.07 -11.23 13.80
CA ALA A 552 1.22 -11.18 14.47
C ALA A 552 1.11 -11.51 15.97
N VAL A 553 0.16 -10.91 16.68
CA VAL A 553 -0.11 -11.19 18.10
C VAL A 553 -0.50 -12.65 18.30
N ARG A 554 -1.34 -13.22 17.42
CA ARG A 554 -1.72 -14.64 17.47
C ARG A 554 -0.51 -15.56 17.33
N TYR A 555 0.34 -15.37 16.32
CA TYR A 555 1.54 -16.20 16.14
C TYR A 555 2.52 -16.03 17.31
N GLY A 556 2.81 -14.80 17.72
CA GLY A 556 3.73 -14.53 18.81
C GLY A 556 3.29 -15.13 20.15
N GLN A 557 2.00 -15.11 20.49
CA GLN A 557 1.50 -15.73 21.72
C GLN A 557 1.32 -17.25 21.60
N GLN A 558 0.65 -17.74 20.55
CA GLN A 558 0.29 -19.17 20.46
C GLN A 558 1.40 -20.09 19.98
N VAL A 559 2.32 -19.59 19.14
CA VAL A 559 3.38 -20.39 18.52
C VAL A 559 4.74 -20.09 19.15
N LEU A 560 5.03 -18.83 19.46
CA LEU A 560 6.31 -18.44 20.07
C LEU A 560 6.28 -18.35 21.61
N GLY A 561 5.11 -18.37 22.26
CA GLY A 561 4.98 -18.30 23.73
C GLY A 561 5.05 -16.89 24.34
N GLY A 562 5.04 -15.85 23.51
CA GLY A 562 5.04 -14.44 23.93
C GLY A 562 3.90 -14.11 24.89
N GLN A 563 4.19 -13.25 25.87
CA GLN A 563 3.21 -12.81 26.86
C GLN A 563 2.38 -11.62 26.34
N PRO A 564 1.12 -11.44 26.76
CA PRO A 564 0.31 -10.29 26.37
C PRO A 564 1.03 -8.95 26.60
N GLY A 565 1.19 -8.16 25.54
CA GLY A 565 1.95 -6.90 25.53
C GLY A 565 3.39 -7.05 25.02
N PHE A 566 3.83 -8.23 24.56
CA PHE A 566 5.18 -8.39 23.99
C PHE A 566 5.34 -7.62 22.66
N PHE A 567 4.28 -7.52 21.85
CA PHE A 567 4.43 -7.17 20.44
C PHE A 567 4.80 -5.69 20.25
N HIS A 568 4.19 -4.79 21.04
CA HIS A 568 4.55 -3.38 21.04
C HIS A 568 5.97 -3.09 21.57
N GLN A 569 6.64 -4.06 22.20
CA GLN A 569 8.01 -3.93 22.72
C GLN A 569 9.08 -4.20 21.66
N LEU A 570 8.69 -4.69 20.47
CA LEU A 570 9.58 -4.91 19.33
C LEU A 570 9.76 -3.65 18.45
N VAL A 571 8.95 -2.61 18.67
CA VAL A 571 9.02 -1.35 17.90
C VAL A 571 10.40 -0.68 18.01
N PRO A 572 11.04 -0.56 19.20
CA PRO A 572 12.38 0.03 19.31
C PRO A 572 13.44 -0.72 18.50
N ASP A 573 13.41 -2.07 18.47
CA ASP A 573 14.34 -2.86 17.64
C ASP A 573 14.14 -2.58 16.13
N VAL A 574 12.91 -2.35 15.68
CA VAL A 574 12.63 -1.91 14.29
C VAL A 574 13.15 -0.49 14.04
N VAL A 575 12.99 0.43 14.99
CA VAL A 575 13.48 1.81 14.86
C VAL A 575 15.00 1.84 14.81
N ASP A 576 15.69 1.19 15.75
CA ASP A 576 17.15 1.13 15.81
C ASP A 576 17.76 0.49 14.56
N LEU A 577 17.10 -0.54 13.99
CA LEU A 577 17.49 -1.15 12.73
C LEU A 577 17.31 -0.20 11.54
N MET A 578 16.12 0.40 11.39
CA MET A 578 15.73 1.06 10.14
C MET A 578 16.08 2.57 10.07
N LYS A 579 16.39 3.23 11.19
CA LYS A 579 16.55 4.70 11.26
C LYS A 579 17.68 5.30 10.42
N VAL A 580 18.64 4.50 9.96
CA VAL A 580 19.69 4.96 9.01
C VAL A 580 19.10 5.25 7.62
N GLY A 581 18.14 4.44 7.16
CA GLY A 581 17.39 4.71 5.92
C GLY A 581 16.22 5.65 6.12
N PHE A 582 15.58 5.60 7.30
CA PHE A 582 14.32 6.30 7.58
C PHE A 582 14.36 7.05 8.93
N PRO A 583 15.14 8.15 9.03
CA PRO A 583 15.37 8.84 10.30
C PRO A 583 14.11 9.45 10.93
N ASP A 584 13.08 9.79 10.14
CA ASP A 584 11.82 10.33 10.66
C ASP A 584 11.05 9.33 11.57
N LEU A 585 11.41 8.04 11.51
CA LEU A 585 10.73 6.96 12.24
C LEU A 585 10.91 7.07 13.76
N GLU A 586 12.10 7.52 14.21
CA GLU A 586 12.44 7.69 15.64
C GLU A 586 11.51 8.72 16.30
N ALA A 587 11.18 9.81 15.60
CA ALA A 587 10.25 10.86 16.05
C ALA A 587 8.78 10.38 16.17
N ARG A 588 8.47 9.14 15.77
CA ARG A 588 7.12 8.54 15.84
C ARG A 588 7.05 7.32 16.75
N GLN A 589 8.18 6.85 17.30
CA GLN A 589 8.29 5.59 18.07
C GLN A 589 7.24 5.46 19.18
N GLU A 590 7.12 6.44 20.08
CA GLU A 590 6.18 6.39 21.22
C GLU A 590 4.71 6.24 20.77
N PHE A 591 4.33 6.92 19.69
CA PHE A 591 2.99 6.86 19.11
C PHE A 591 2.71 5.51 18.45
N VAL A 592 3.68 4.95 17.74
CA VAL A 592 3.59 3.58 17.20
C VAL A 592 3.40 2.57 18.33
N MET A 593 4.21 2.67 19.39
CA MET A 593 4.13 1.78 20.56
C MET A 593 2.75 1.86 21.23
N SER A 594 2.19 3.06 21.44
CA SER A 594 0.87 3.20 22.08
C SER A 594 -0.25 2.62 21.22
N VAL A 595 -0.25 2.88 19.90
CA VAL A 595 -1.31 2.38 19.00
C VAL A 595 -1.26 0.84 18.87
N ILE A 596 -0.07 0.25 18.77
CA ILE A 596 0.06 -1.22 18.74
C ILE A 596 -0.38 -1.83 20.07
N LYS A 597 0.01 -1.22 21.20
CA LYS A 597 -0.38 -1.66 22.53
C LYS A 597 -1.90 -1.63 22.73
N ASP A 598 -2.57 -0.53 22.39
CA ASP A 598 -4.02 -0.37 22.60
C ASP A 598 -4.83 -1.41 21.80
N GLU A 599 -4.40 -1.73 20.58
CA GLU A 599 -5.03 -2.75 19.73
C GLU A 599 -4.68 -4.18 20.19
N GLU A 600 -3.45 -4.44 20.66
CA GLU A 600 -3.06 -5.71 21.28
C GLU A 600 -3.88 -5.97 22.56
N GLU A 601 -3.98 -4.98 23.47
CA GLU A 601 -4.83 -5.06 24.66
C GLU A 601 -6.31 -5.23 24.30
N ALA A 602 -6.78 -4.65 23.18
CA ALA A 602 -8.14 -4.83 22.69
C ALA A 602 -8.39 -6.27 22.21
N PHE A 603 -7.50 -6.82 21.39
CA PHE A 603 -7.64 -8.17 20.84
C PHE A 603 -7.45 -9.26 21.90
N ASN A 604 -6.55 -9.08 22.86
CA ASN A 604 -6.32 -10.04 23.95
C ASN A 604 -7.58 -10.29 24.82
N ARG A 605 -8.55 -9.37 24.83
CA ARG A 605 -9.86 -9.56 25.51
C ARG A 605 -10.78 -10.56 24.81
N THR A 606 -10.57 -10.86 23.53
CA THR A 606 -11.35 -11.82 22.74
C THR A 606 -10.55 -13.01 22.19
N LEU A 607 -9.24 -12.88 21.97
CA LEU A 607 -8.34 -13.91 21.44
C LEU A 607 -8.55 -15.28 22.11
N GLY A 608 -8.42 -15.36 23.43
CA GLY A 608 -8.62 -16.63 24.15
C GLY A 608 -10.02 -17.23 23.98
N LYS A 609 -11.06 -16.40 23.85
CA LYS A 609 -12.44 -16.85 23.63
C LYS A 609 -12.67 -17.35 22.20
N GLY A 610 -12.11 -16.65 21.21
CA GLY A 610 -12.20 -17.05 19.79
C GLY A 610 -11.45 -18.33 19.51
N VAL A 611 -10.25 -18.51 20.07
CA VAL A 611 -9.53 -19.79 20.04
C VAL A 611 -10.38 -20.89 20.70
N SER A 612 -10.87 -20.70 21.93
CA SER A 612 -11.71 -21.72 22.59
C SER A 612 -12.99 -22.05 21.82
N HIS A 613 -13.60 -21.08 21.12
CA HIS A 613 -14.75 -21.33 20.26
C HIS A 613 -14.37 -22.11 19.01
N PHE A 614 -13.29 -21.73 18.32
CA PHE A 614 -12.76 -22.43 17.14
C PHE A 614 -12.42 -23.89 17.47
N GLU A 615 -11.67 -24.14 18.55
CA GLU A 615 -11.33 -25.49 19.01
C GLU A 615 -12.59 -26.33 19.29
N LYS A 616 -13.61 -25.74 19.91
CA LYS A 616 -14.89 -26.41 20.16
C LYS A 616 -15.56 -26.81 18.84
N VAL A 617 -15.70 -25.89 17.90
CA VAL A 617 -16.33 -26.14 16.58
C VAL A 617 -15.57 -27.24 15.83
N VAL A 618 -14.24 -27.20 15.80
CA VAL A 618 -13.40 -28.24 15.19
C VAL A 618 -13.58 -29.60 15.89
N SER A 619 -13.69 -29.63 17.23
CA SER A 619 -13.91 -30.90 17.95
C SER A 619 -15.34 -31.47 17.81
N GLU A 620 -16.30 -30.64 17.39
CA GLU A 620 -17.70 -31.02 17.14
C GLU A 620 -17.97 -31.33 15.65
N LEU A 621 -16.97 -31.23 14.75
CA LEU A 621 -17.12 -31.62 13.35
C LEU A 621 -17.32 -33.15 13.20
N PRO A 622 -18.22 -33.61 12.31
CA PRO A 622 -18.35 -35.03 11.97
C PRO A 622 -17.04 -35.61 11.42
N LYS A 623 -16.77 -36.88 11.70
CA LYS A 623 -15.57 -37.57 11.18
C LYS A 623 -15.60 -37.63 9.65
N GLY A 624 -14.61 -36.97 9.02
CA GLY A 624 -14.49 -36.86 7.58
C GLY A 624 -15.09 -35.57 6.99
N ASP A 625 -15.71 -34.71 7.80
CA ASP A 625 -16.09 -33.35 7.40
C ASP A 625 -14.84 -32.45 7.43
N THR A 626 -14.49 -31.86 6.29
CA THR A 626 -13.28 -31.03 6.12
C THR A 626 -13.58 -29.54 6.02
N VAL A 627 -14.84 -29.13 6.16
CA VAL A 627 -15.27 -27.74 5.93
C VAL A 627 -15.55 -27.02 7.25
N PHE A 628 -14.79 -25.97 7.54
CA PHE A 628 -15.12 -25.03 8.61
C PHE A 628 -16.26 -24.11 8.16
N LYS A 629 -17.33 -24.08 8.95
CA LYS A 629 -18.64 -23.57 8.51
C LYS A 629 -18.70 -22.04 8.55
N ALA A 630 -19.33 -21.47 7.53
CA ALA A 630 -19.54 -20.04 7.40
C ALA A 630 -20.24 -19.38 8.60
N GLY A 631 -21.13 -20.09 9.30
CA GLY A 631 -21.81 -19.59 10.49
C GLY A 631 -20.87 -19.32 11.66
N ASP A 632 -19.98 -20.27 11.95
CA ASP A 632 -19.00 -20.18 13.04
C ASP A 632 -17.88 -19.19 12.69
N ALA A 633 -17.48 -19.13 11.42
CA ALA A 633 -16.54 -18.11 10.93
C ALA A 633 -17.12 -16.69 11.00
N HIS A 634 -18.40 -16.52 10.65
CA HIS A 634 -19.12 -15.25 10.79
C HIS A 634 -19.25 -14.83 12.27
N PHE A 635 -19.51 -15.78 13.18
CA PHE A 635 -19.52 -15.50 14.62
C PHE A 635 -18.12 -15.11 15.15
N LEU A 636 -17.08 -15.83 14.76
CA LEU A 636 -15.67 -15.50 15.07
C LEU A 636 -15.34 -14.06 14.63
N TYR A 637 -15.73 -13.69 13.42
CA TYR A 637 -15.58 -12.35 12.88
C TYR A 637 -16.41 -11.29 13.64
N ALA A 638 -17.74 -11.37 13.57
CA ALA A 638 -18.62 -10.30 14.02
C ALA A 638 -18.69 -10.17 15.55
N SER A 639 -18.61 -11.28 16.29
CA SER A 639 -18.75 -11.29 17.76
C SER A 639 -17.43 -11.32 18.53
N LEU A 640 -16.36 -11.89 17.94
CA LEU A 640 -15.06 -12.05 18.62
C LEU A 640 -13.92 -11.30 17.91
N GLY A 641 -14.16 -10.70 16.75
CA GLY A 641 -13.22 -9.84 16.03
C GLY A 641 -12.08 -10.60 15.36
N PHE A 642 -12.24 -11.89 15.08
CA PHE A 642 -11.24 -12.67 14.35
C PHE A 642 -11.33 -12.36 12.86
N PRO A 643 -10.24 -11.92 12.21
CA PRO A 643 -10.23 -11.81 10.76
C PRO A 643 -10.59 -13.13 10.06
N VAL A 644 -11.22 -13.02 8.89
CA VAL A 644 -11.59 -14.20 8.08
C VAL A 644 -10.36 -15.02 7.69
N ASP A 645 -9.28 -14.35 7.30
CA ASP A 645 -7.97 -14.92 6.98
C ASP A 645 -7.27 -15.54 8.19
N LEU A 646 -7.46 -15.00 9.40
CA LEU A 646 -6.98 -15.65 10.62
C LEU A 646 -7.74 -16.96 10.88
N THR A 647 -9.05 -16.97 10.63
CA THR A 647 -9.91 -18.16 10.80
C THR A 647 -9.60 -19.22 9.74
N GLU A 648 -9.35 -18.81 8.51
CA GLU A 648 -8.98 -19.65 7.37
C GLU A 648 -7.59 -20.27 7.55
N LEU A 649 -6.63 -19.49 8.07
CA LEU A 649 -5.30 -19.97 8.46
C LEU A 649 -5.37 -21.00 9.61
N MET A 650 -6.18 -20.72 10.65
CA MET A 650 -6.41 -21.67 11.75
C MET A 650 -7.13 -22.95 11.27
N ALA A 651 -7.99 -22.85 10.26
CA ALA A 651 -8.61 -24.00 9.60
C ALA A 651 -7.58 -24.83 8.82
N ALA A 652 -6.71 -24.18 8.03
CA ALA A 652 -5.66 -24.85 7.25
C ALA A 652 -4.67 -25.62 8.15
N GLU A 653 -4.28 -25.07 9.31
CA GLU A 653 -3.47 -25.75 10.33
C GLU A 653 -4.12 -27.04 10.89
N ARG A 654 -5.43 -27.24 10.67
CA ARG A 654 -6.19 -28.45 11.04
C ARG A 654 -6.58 -29.32 9.84
N GLY A 655 -6.08 -29.00 8.64
CA GLY A 655 -6.45 -29.69 7.40
C GLY A 655 -7.89 -29.40 6.97
N LEU A 656 -8.46 -28.27 7.41
CA LEU A 656 -9.82 -27.84 7.09
C LEU A 656 -9.80 -26.68 6.08
N THR A 657 -10.81 -26.61 5.22
CA THR A 657 -11.07 -25.47 4.34
C THR A 657 -12.21 -24.62 4.88
N LEU A 658 -12.11 -23.30 4.75
CA LEU A 658 -13.21 -22.40 5.12
C LEU A 658 -14.28 -22.36 4.01
N ASP A 659 -15.56 -22.39 4.38
CA ASP A 659 -16.66 -21.98 3.47
C ASP A 659 -16.64 -20.45 3.28
N ARG A 660 -15.68 -19.96 2.48
CA ARG A 660 -15.51 -18.53 2.16
C ARG A 660 -16.74 -17.99 1.42
N SER A 661 -17.39 -18.81 0.58
CA SER A 661 -18.64 -18.51 -0.13
C SER A 661 -19.82 -18.19 0.80
N GLY A 662 -20.10 -19.05 1.77
CA GLY A 662 -21.15 -18.83 2.75
C GLY A 662 -20.80 -17.71 3.73
N PHE A 663 -19.51 -17.51 4.04
CA PHE A 663 -19.06 -16.38 4.85
C PHE A 663 -19.34 -15.05 4.14
N GLU A 664 -18.98 -14.94 2.86
CA GLU A 664 -19.32 -13.77 2.04
C GLU A 664 -20.83 -13.53 1.93
N GLN A 665 -21.64 -14.59 1.82
CA GLN A 665 -23.10 -14.45 1.84
C GLN A 665 -23.56 -13.84 3.17
N LYS A 666 -23.08 -14.35 4.30
CA LYS A 666 -23.42 -13.83 5.64
C LYS A 666 -22.97 -12.39 5.84
N MET A 667 -21.82 -12.01 5.30
CA MET A 667 -21.36 -10.62 5.29
C MET A 667 -22.26 -9.71 4.46
N LYS A 668 -22.81 -10.20 3.34
CA LYS A 668 -23.80 -9.46 2.51
C LYS A 668 -25.14 -9.33 3.27
N GLU A 669 -25.62 -10.41 3.89
CA GLU A 669 -26.83 -10.41 4.74
C GLU A 669 -26.71 -9.41 5.91
N GLU A 670 -25.59 -9.39 6.63
CA GLU A 670 -25.35 -8.45 7.73
C GLU A 670 -25.22 -6.99 7.25
N ALA A 671 -24.59 -6.77 6.09
CA ALA A 671 -24.50 -5.45 5.47
C ALA A 671 -25.87 -4.93 5.02
N GLU A 672 -26.73 -5.78 4.45
CA GLU A 672 -28.11 -5.43 4.08
C GLU A 672 -28.96 -5.11 5.31
N ILE A 673 -28.90 -5.93 6.36
CA ILE A 673 -29.56 -5.67 7.65
C ILE A 673 -29.09 -4.33 8.24
N SER A 674 -27.78 -4.08 8.22
CA SER A 674 -27.18 -2.83 8.73
C SER A 674 -27.60 -1.61 7.91
N ALA A 675 -27.67 -1.73 6.57
CA ALA A 675 -28.14 -0.67 5.68
C ALA A 675 -29.64 -0.37 5.88
N VAL A 676 -30.46 -1.40 6.07
CA VAL A 676 -31.89 -1.26 6.41
C VAL A 676 -32.06 -0.59 7.77
N ALA A 677 -31.30 -1.00 8.79
CA ALA A 677 -31.33 -0.40 10.12
C ALA A 677 -30.86 1.07 10.11
N ALA A 678 -29.79 1.40 9.37
CA ALA A 678 -29.32 2.77 9.18
C ALA A 678 -30.37 3.65 8.45
N LYS A 679 -31.02 3.09 7.43
CA LYS A 679 -32.11 3.77 6.69
C LYS A 679 -33.35 3.99 7.56
N ALA A 680 -33.73 3.02 8.38
CA ALA A 680 -34.79 3.16 9.37
C ALA A 680 -34.47 4.25 10.40
N LYS A 681 -33.26 4.23 10.98
CA LYS A 681 -32.78 5.25 11.93
C LYS A 681 -32.73 6.67 11.34
N LYS A 682 -32.50 6.79 10.02
CA LYS A 682 -32.56 8.05 9.26
C LYS A 682 -33.99 8.50 8.95
N LEU A 683 -34.97 7.59 8.93
CA LEU A 683 -36.40 7.88 8.83
C LEU A 683 -37.00 8.24 10.20
N GLU A 684 -36.53 7.64 11.29
CA GLU A 684 -36.91 7.93 12.69
C GLU A 684 -36.27 9.23 13.26
N GLY A 685 -35.86 10.16 12.39
CA GLY A 685 -35.40 11.49 12.80
C GLY A 685 -33.93 11.61 13.19
N GLY A 686 -33.11 10.58 12.96
CA GLY A 686 -31.65 10.67 13.07
C GLY A 686 -31.04 11.60 12.00
N LYS A 687 -31.10 12.92 12.22
CA LYS A 687 -30.40 13.92 11.41
C LYS A 687 -28.89 13.74 11.52
N ASP A 688 -28.21 13.96 10.40
CA ASP A 688 -26.75 14.00 10.32
C ASP A 688 -26.22 15.27 11.01
N LEU A 689 -25.05 15.21 11.65
CA LEU A 689 -24.54 16.29 12.51
C LEU A 689 -23.68 17.29 11.74
N SER A 690 -24.27 17.90 10.71
CA SER A 690 -23.68 18.98 9.93
C SER A 690 -24.30 20.34 10.28
N LEU A 691 -23.49 21.41 10.19
CA LEU A 691 -24.01 22.78 10.24
C LEU A 691 -24.66 23.09 8.89
N GLY A 692 -25.98 23.25 8.87
CA GLY A 692 -26.76 23.60 7.69
C GLY A 692 -26.69 25.09 7.35
N ALA A 693 -27.47 25.47 6.33
CA ALA A 693 -27.50 26.85 5.82
C ALA A 693 -27.97 27.87 6.88
N GLU A 694 -28.93 27.52 7.73
CA GLU A 694 -29.41 28.42 8.79
C GLU A 694 -28.38 28.61 9.91
N GLN A 695 -27.72 27.54 10.34
CA GLN A 695 -26.70 27.62 11.40
C GLN A 695 -25.46 28.39 10.92
N THR A 696 -25.01 28.14 9.70
CA THR A 696 -23.88 28.86 9.09
C THR A 696 -24.20 30.33 8.82
N ALA A 697 -25.42 30.66 8.36
CA ALA A 697 -25.87 32.05 8.24
C ALA A 697 -25.99 32.76 9.60
N TRP A 698 -26.45 32.06 10.64
CA TRP A 698 -26.45 32.61 12.00
C TRP A 698 -25.03 32.88 12.52
N LEU A 699 -24.11 31.94 12.35
CA LEU A 699 -22.70 32.09 12.75
C LEU A 699 -22.04 33.31 12.09
N GLN A 700 -22.29 33.53 10.79
CA GLN A 700 -21.86 34.74 10.08
C GLN A 700 -22.50 36.01 10.65
N LYS A 701 -23.81 36.01 10.89
CA LYS A 701 -24.55 37.14 11.49
C LYS A 701 -24.08 37.47 12.92
N ALA A 702 -23.67 36.45 13.69
CA ALA A 702 -23.11 36.57 15.02
C ALA A 702 -21.62 36.98 15.03
N GLY A 703 -21.00 37.19 13.86
CA GLY A 703 -19.60 37.58 13.74
C GLY A 703 -18.60 36.46 14.04
N VAL A 704 -19.03 35.19 14.04
CA VAL A 704 -18.14 34.04 14.22
C VAL A 704 -17.45 33.72 12.89
N PRO A 705 -16.12 33.92 12.76
CA PRO A 705 -15.41 33.64 11.52
C PRO A 705 -15.43 32.14 11.21
N THR A 706 -15.41 31.78 9.93
CA THR A 706 -15.17 30.41 9.47
C THR A 706 -13.86 29.89 10.04
N THR A 707 -13.83 28.62 10.47
CA THR A 707 -12.63 27.96 10.96
C THR A 707 -11.51 28.06 9.93
N ASP A 708 -10.40 28.69 10.29
CA ASP A 708 -9.18 28.68 9.50
C ASP A 708 -8.64 27.24 9.41
N GLN A 709 -8.18 26.87 8.22
CA GLN A 709 -7.69 25.53 7.89
C GLN A 709 -6.24 25.53 7.40
N GLY A 710 -5.53 26.68 7.42
CA GLY A 710 -4.14 26.76 6.96
C GLY A 710 -3.22 25.75 7.65
N ASP A 711 -3.36 25.60 8.98
CA ASP A 711 -2.52 24.70 9.77
C ASP A 711 -2.65 23.21 9.42
N LYS A 712 -3.71 22.76 8.73
CA LYS A 712 -3.83 21.35 8.33
C LYS A 712 -2.81 20.96 7.26
N TYR A 713 -2.17 21.93 6.61
CA TYR A 713 -1.10 21.73 5.64
C TYR A 713 0.31 21.88 6.26
N ASN A 714 0.40 22.27 7.55
CA ASN A 714 1.65 22.55 8.25
C ASN A 714 2.11 21.36 9.10
N TRP A 715 3.05 20.57 8.58
CA TRP A 715 3.63 19.41 9.31
C TRP A 715 4.38 19.84 10.57
N GLY A 716 4.26 19.03 11.63
CA GLY A 716 4.95 19.24 12.92
C GLY A 716 4.30 20.26 13.87
N VAL A 717 3.31 21.04 13.41
CA VAL A 717 2.58 22.02 14.24
C VAL A 717 1.52 21.31 15.10
N ARG A 718 1.35 21.76 16.36
CA ARG A 718 0.17 21.44 17.18
C ARG A 718 -0.76 22.66 17.19
N PRO A 719 -1.74 22.77 16.26
CA PRO A 719 -2.60 23.96 16.17
C PRO A 719 -3.48 24.11 17.41
N THR A 720 -3.56 25.34 17.92
CA THR A 720 -4.39 25.71 19.06
C THR A 720 -5.70 26.36 18.58
N ALA A 721 -6.83 25.74 18.89
CA ALA A 721 -8.15 26.18 18.44
C ALA A 721 -9.05 26.58 19.62
N THR A 722 -9.62 27.78 19.55
CA THR A 722 -10.61 28.29 20.52
C THR A 722 -12.02 28.03 20.00
N VAL A 723 -12.80 27.24 20.72
CA VAL A 723 -14.23 27.04 20.44
C VAL A 723 -15.00 28.35 20.55
N LYS A 724 -15.87 28.63 19.58
CA LYS A 724 -16.67 29.86 19.48
C LYS A 724 -18.18 29.62 19.63
N ALA A 725 -18.68 28.46 19.23
CA ALA A 725 -20.09 28.08 19.34
C ALA A 725 -20.24 26.55 19.46
N ILE A 726 -21.30 26.11 20.15
CA ILE A 726 -21.65 24.71 20.39
C ILE A 726 -23.14 24.52 20.08
N PHE A 727 -23.49 23.83 18.99
CA PHE A 727 -24.88 23.50 18.71
C PHE A 727 -25.26 22.18 19.43
N ALA A 728 -26.31 22.23 20.25
CA ALA A 728 -26.79 21.12 21.09
C ALA A 728 -28.01 20.37 20.51
N GLY A 729 -28.38 20.65 19.25
CA GLY A 729 -29.44 19.94 18.51
C GLY A 729 -30.89 20.30 18.89
N VAL A 730 -31.13 21.41 19.59
CA VAL A 730 -32.46 21.82 20.06
C VAL A 730 -33.04 22.93 19.19
N GLY A 731 -33.61 22.56 18.06
CA GLY A 731 -34.10 23.51 17.04
C GLY A 731 -32.99 24.01 16.11
N GLU A 732 -33.37 24.69 15.04
CA GLU A 732 -32.47 24.97 13.91
C GLU A 732 -31.87 26.40 13.93
N GLY A 733 -32.38 27.29 14.78
CA GLY A 733 -31.89 28.66 14.99
C GLY A 733 -31.36 28.95 16.40
N GLU A 734 -31.47 30.21 16.85
CA GLU A 734 -30.87 30.75 18.09
C GLU A 734 -31.16 29.97 19.39
N GLY A 735 -32.22 29.17 19.45
CA GLY A 735 -32.54 28.34 20.62
C GLY A 735 -31.69 27.06 20.78
N GLY A 736 -30.81 26.76 19.83
CA GLY A 736 -30.00 25.54 19.79
C GLY A 736 -28.49 25.71 20.02
N VAL A 737 -28.05 26.93 20.37
CA VAL A 737 -26.64 27.37 20.56
C VAL A 737 -26.26 27.44 22.06
#